data_AF-A0A4R1W2L4-F1
#
_entry.id   AF-A0A4R1W2L4-F1
#
_cell.length_a   1.000
_cell.length_b   1.000
_cell.length_c   1.000
_cell.angle_alpha   90.00
_cell.angle_beta   90.00
_cell.angle_gamma   90.00
#
_symmetry.space_group_name_H-M   'P 1'
#
loop_
_entity.id
_entity.type
_entity.pdbx_description
1 polymer ?
#
loop_
_entity_poly.entity_id
_entity_poly.type
_entity_poly.pdbx_seq_one_letter_code
_entity_poly.pdbx_strand_id
1 'polypeptide(L)'
;MRGVSALALAATMLVGAPVRAETPELVRFAYSRGDFALAQNGRTARIVTAPQDHELVRIAAEGLRADLAAVTGQPASKADMAASGAQVWIGTLGRNPAIDRLVSSGRIDAAKLKGAWESFLIVPLSDPAPGIRQALVIVGSDRRGTAYGAYELSRAIGVSPWHWWADVPPEHHDGLFVAAGTRRFGPPSVQYRGIFINDEDWGLVPWAQGAFPGEPAPGPGTYEKVFDLLLRLRANTLWPAMHKASRAFNADPANAALAERYGVVMGTSHAEPMLRNNVSEWTGRAEDFNYLTHRAAIGEYWRERVRGHAAYETIWTLGLRGIHDSGMIGPNTDEERRRTLEQVFADQRDMLGRAGLAGAPQVFTPYKEVLGIYRAGLKVPDDVTLMWTDDNFGYIRHFPDAPERARAGGNGIYYHLSYLGAPLSYLWLSTTPPALIREEMGRAWDMGARRMWIANAGDIKPAELQIDYFLSLAWDIEGTRAQPIETWVGQWAQDALGNGTGKQAAALLGDYYRLNFARRPEHLQWYLPGEKPHASPLTIAEADERLAGFAAMERRVAALRPLIPPARADAFFELLDYPLSASAAANRRFFAAEAHDALRDADPAESWRRARIAAEAQETLTALTRRYNREVAGGKWRGIMAVEPADGQWRSFRQSLPVVPAAASIPDGDDAGRPAPSPAAPLPLLRPDAFTRAKGWRLIDGLGRNGALLAAGSPSAPARASVTLPAGNWRAVIDLLPAYPSDNGDVLRLTVRIDGAAQTLEIPRRTGDRDWAMAVLDNRIAMPLAPTLGAGRHEVSLEAGDPAVKIEAIRFIPADKTITPT
;
A
#
# COMPACT_ATOMS: atom_id res chain seq x y z
N MET A 1 61.54 19.06 47.87
CA MET A 1 60.14 18.68 48.22
C MET A 1 59.29 18.87 46.97
N ARG A 2 58.52 17.84 46.62
CA ARG A 2 57.81 17.69 45.34
C ARG A 2 56.62 18.66 45.27
N GLY A 3 56.57 19.49 44.23
CA GLY A 3 55.37 20.20 43.79
C GLY A 3 54.90 19.62 42.47
N VAL A 4 53.72 19.01 42.45
CA VAL A 4 53.09 18.45 41.25
C VAL A 4 51.95 19.37 40.86
N SER A 5 52.08 20.06 39.74
CA SER A 5 50.98 20.73 39.04
C SER A 5 50.41 19.75 38.01
N ALA A 6 49.19 19.28 38.22
CA ALA A 6 48.47 18.46 37.26
C ALA A 6 47.59 19.36 36.36
N LEU A 7 47.94 19.44 35.08
CA LEU A 7 47.03 19.92 34.03
C LEU A 7 46.02 18.81 33.71
N ALA A 8 44.74 19.07 33.96
CA ALA A 8 43.65 18.22 33.48
C ALA A 8 43.30 18.60 32.03
N LEU A 9 43.62 17.72 31.08
CA LEU A 9 43.19 17.84 29.69
C LEU A 9 41.76 17.28 29.57
N ALA A 10 40.77 18.15 29.37
CA ALA A 10 39.41 17.73 29.06
C ALA A 10 39.33 17.28 27.60
N ALA A 11 39.16 15.97 27.38
CA ALA A 11 38.88 15.41 26.05
C ALA A 11 37.38 15.51 25.74
N THR A 12 37.00 16.51 24.95
CA THR A 12 35.66 16.65 24.39
C THR A 12 35.49 15.63 23.26
N MET A 13 34.84 14.49 23.54
CA MET A 13 34.37 13.60 22.48
C MET A 13 33.17 14.25 21.79
N LEU A 14 33.40 14.90 20.65
CA LEU A 14 32.35 15.20 19.67
C LEU A 14 31.87 13.87 19.09
N VAL A 15 30.73 13.39 19.57
CA VAL A 15 29.95 12.35 18.89
C VAL A 15 29.35 13.00 17.64
N GLY A 16 30.09 12.98 16.54
CA GLY A 16 29.55 13.33 15.23
C GLY A 16 28.47 12.33 14.86
N ALA A 17 27.25 12.81 14.63
CA ALA A 17 26.22 12.00 13.97
C ALA A 17 26.80 11.46 12.65
N PRO A 18 26.55 10.19 12.28
CA PRO A 18 27.03 9.66 11.02
C PRO A 18 26.39 10.47 9.89
N VAL A 19 27.20 11.28 9.21
CA VAL A 19 26.84 11.86 7.92
C VAL A 19 26.68 10.68 6.97
N ARG A 20 25.42 10.31 6.70
CA ARG A 20 25.09 9.30 5.70
C ARG A 20 25.58 9.86 4.37
N ALA A 21 26.59 9.23 3.80
CA ALA A 21 27.00 9.53 2.43
C ALA A 21 25.77 9.29 1.54
N GLU A 22 25.29 10.33 0.85
CA GLU A 22 24.29 10.16 -0.20
C GLU A 22 24.83 9.11 -1.19
N THR A 23 24.01 8.10 -1.49
CA THR A 23 24.34 7.17 -2.57
C THR A 23 24.49 8.02 -3.82
N PRO A 24 25.67 8.05 -4.48
CA PRO A 24 25.86 8.98 -5.58
C PRO A 24 24.90 8.60 -6.72
N GLU A 25 24.25 9.62 -7.27
CA GLU A 25 23.28 9.52 -8.36
C GLU A 25 23.76 8.56 -9.46
N LEU A 26 22.89 7.63 -9.89
CA LEU A 26 23.25 6.63 -10.91
C LEU A 26 23.42 7.27 -12.30
N VAL A 27 22.53 8.21 -12.65
CA VAL A 27 22.55 8.93 -13.94
C VAL A 27 22.66 10.42 -13.67
N ARG A 28 23.37 11.13 -14.54
CA ARG A 28 23.47 12.59 -14.57
C ARG A 28 23.02 13.11 -15.92
N PHE A 29 22.43 14.30 -15.94
CA PHE A 29 22.00 14.97 -17.16
C PHE A 29 23.07 15.90 -17.77
N ALA A 30 24.22 16.03 -17.10
CA ALA A 30 25.38 16.75 -17.57
C ALA A 30 26.63 15.86 -17.54
N TYR A 31 27.52 16.03 -18.52
CA TYR A 31 28.74 15.24 -18.63
C TYR A 31 29.69 15.54 -17.46
N SER A 32 30.23 14.49 -16.86
CA SER A 32 31.40 14.57 -15.99
C SER A 32 32.45 13.54 -16.44
N ARG A 33 33.72 13.88 -16.18
CA ARG A 33 34.85 13.02 -16.56
C ARG A 33 34.73 11.66 -15.87
N GLY A 34 34.84 10.60 -16.68
CA GLY A 34 34.76 9.21 -16.22
C GLY A 34 33.38 8.56 -16.35
N ASP A 35 32.34 9.35 -16.61
CA ASP A 35 30.98 8.82 -16.78
C ASP A 35 30.81 8.11 -18.15
N PHE A 36 29.89 7.16 -18.19
CA PHE A 36 29.50 6.45 -19.40
C PHE A 36 28.42 7.24 -20.15
N ALA A 37 28.66 7.57 -21.42
CA ALA A 37 27.68 8.29 -22.24
C ALA A 37 26.58 7.35 -22.75
N LEU A 38 25.41 7.40 -22.10
CA LEU A 38 24.22 6.65 -22.49
C LEU A 38 23.49 7.33 -23.65
N ALA A 39 23.42 8.66 -23.62
CA ALA A 39 22.94 9.49 -24.73
C ALA A 39 23.74 10.79 -24.80
N GLN A 40 24.19 11.18 -26.00
CA GLN A 40 24.88 12.44 -26.23
C GLN A 40 24.87 12.78 -27.72
N ASN A 41 24.79 14.07 -28.06
CA ASN A 41 24.91 14.58 -29.43
C ASN A 41 23.93 13.91 -30.42
N GLY A 42 22.69 13.67 -29.99
CA GLY A 42 21.65 13.04 -30.81
C GLY A 42 21.88 11.55 -31.11
N ARG A 43 22.75 10.88 -30.35
CA ARG A 43 23.00 9.43 -30.45
C ARG A 43 22.83 8.77 -29.09
N THR A 44 22.35 7.54 -29.08
CA THR A 44 22.23 6.71 -27.87
C THR A 44 23.16 5.50 -27.94
N ALA A 45 23.50 4.94 -26.78
CA ALA A 45 24.29 3.72 -26.69
C ALA A 45 23.47 2.53 -27.19
N ARG A 46 24.15 1.61 -27.89
CA ARG A 46 23.50 0.42 -28.44
C ARG A 46 23.21 -0.61 -27.36
N ILE A 47 21.95 -1.00 -27.18
CA ILE A 47 21.54 -2.05 -26.24
C ILE A 47 21.74 -3.43 -26.88
N VAL A 48 22.46 -4.31 -26.19
CA VAL A 48 22.86 -5.64 -26.65
C VAL A 48 22.51 -6.70 -25.59
N THR A 49 21.88 -7.78 -26.04
CA THR A 49 21.61 -9.00 -25.26
C THR A 49 22.17 -10.24 -25.97
N ALA A 50 22.30 -11.36 -25.26
CA ALA A 50 22.68 -12.63 -25.86
C ALA A 50 21.43 -13.40 -26.35
N PRO A 51 21.44 -13.99 -27.57
CA PRO A 51 20.28 -14.72 -28.10
C PRO A 51 19.81 -15.90 -27.24
N GLN A 52 20.74 -16.51 -26.49
CA GLN A 52 20.48 -17.65 -25.61
C GLN A 52 20.03 -17.26 -24.19
N ASP A 53 19.95 -15.97 -23.86
CA ASP A 53 19.47 -15.51 -22.55
C ASP A 53 17.95 -15.71 -22.41
N HIS A 54 17.37 -15.38 -21.25
CA HIS A 54 15.94 -15.51 -21.02
C HIS A 54 15.12 -14.52 -21.88
N GLU A 55 13.92 -14.92 -22.31
CA GLU A 55 13.02 -14.02 -23.07
C GLU A 55 12.73 -12.72 -22.30
N LEU A 56 12.57 -12.79 -20.98
CA LEU A 56 12.39 -11.63 -20.10
C LEU A 56 13.52 -10.58 -20.27
N VAL A 57 14.77 -11.00 -20.50
CA VAL A 57 15.89 -10.07 -20.72
C VAL A 57 15.69 -9.29 -22.04
N ARG A 58 15.17 -9.96 -23.07
CA ARG A 58 14.82 -9.29 -24.34
C ARG A 58 13.68 -8.29 -24.14
N ILE A 59 12.64 -8.67 -23.40
CA ILE A 59 11.50 -7.79 -23.06
C ILE A 59 12.01 -6.54 -22.33
N ALA A 60 12.82 -6.71 -21.28
CA ALA A 60 13.37 -5.60 -20.51
C ALA A 60 14.31 -4.70 -21.33
N ALA A 61 15.11 -5.28 -22.24
CA ALA A 61 15.97 -4.54 -23.15
C ALA A 61 15.18 -3.72 -24.18
N GLU A 62 14.03 -4.25 -24.66
CA GLU A 62 13.10 -3.53 -25.52
C GLU A 62 12.39 -2.40 -24.77
N GLY A 63 11.95 -2.65 -23.53
CA GLY A 63 11.41 -1.63 -22.64
C GLY A 63 12.39 -0.47 -22.43
N LEU A 64 13.64 -0.76 -22.05
CA LEU A 64 14.68 0.26 -21.89
C LEU A 64 14.96 1.03 -23.19
N ARG A 65 14.91 0.36 -24.36
CA ARG A 65 15.09 1.04 -25.66
C ARG A 65 13.95 2.03 -25.93
N ALA A 66 12.71 1.65 -25.63
CA ALA A 66 11.56 2.54 -25.76
C ALA A 66 11.64 3.70 -24.76
N ASP A 67 12.07 3.43 -23.52
CA ASP A 67 12.26 4.42 -22.47
C ASP A 67 13.33 5.46 -22.85
N LEU A 68 14.48 5.02 -23.38
CA LEU A 68 15.50 5.92 -23.91
C LEU A 68 14.97 6.78 -25.06
N ALA A 69 14.20 6.19 -25.98
CA ALA A 69 13.60 6.93 -27.08
C ALA A 69 12.63 8.00 -26.57
N ALA A 70 11.83 7.70 -25.55
CA ALA A 70 10.90 8.63 -24.93
C ALA A 70 11.62 9.79 -24.21
N VAL A 71 12.72 9.50 -23.51
CA VAL A 71 13.51 10.52 -22.79
C VAL A 71 14.33 11.40 -23.74
N THR A 72 14.92 10.85 -24.81
CA THR A 72 15.84 11.61 -25.67
C THR A 72 15.19 12.15 -26.95
N GLY A 73 13.92 11.80 -27.21
CA GLY A 73 13.23 12.11 -28.47
C GLY A 73 13.85 11.47 -29.72
N GLN A 74 14.75 10.50 -29.56
CA GLN A 74 15.42 9.83 -30.69
C GLN A 74 14.65 8.56 -31.08
N PRO A 75 14.52 8.23 -32.37
CA PRO A 75 13.83 7.00 -32.79
C PRO A 75 14.46 5.76 -32.16
N ALA A 76 13.64 4.87 -31.62
CA ALA A 76 14.12 3.59 -31.06
C ALA A 76 14.96 2.78 -32.06
N SER A 77 14.67 2.89 -33.37
CA SER A 77 15.42 2.25 -34.46
C SER A 77 16.81 2.88 -34.73
N LYS A 78 17.06 4.11 -34.30
CA LYS A 78 18.38 4.77 -34.35
C LYS A 78 19.22 4.51 -33.09
N ALA A 79 18.68 3.87 -32.07
CA ALA A 79 19.45 3.39 -30.92
C ALA A 79 20.45 2.28 -31.26
N ASP A 80 20.46 1.80 -32.51
CA ASP A 80 21.52 0.94 -33.07
C ASP A 80 22.65 1.71 -33.77
N MET A 81 22.54 3.04 -33.95
CA MET A 81 23.63 3.89 -34.44
C MET A 81 24.50 4.34 -33.28
N ALA A 82 25.40 3.45 -32.84
CA ALA A 82 26.23 3.63 -31.65
C ALA A 82 26.76 5.07 -31.52
N ALA A 83 26.34 5.77 -30.44
CA ALA A 83 27.08 6.90 -29.94
C ALA A 83 28.52 6.44 -29.71
N SER A 84 29.46 6.85 -30.55
CA SER A 84 30.87 6.75 -30.22
C SER A 84 31.37 5.32 -29.87
N GLY A 85 30.75 4.23 -30.33
CA GLY A 85 31.17 2.87 -29.94
C GLY A 85 30.88 2.49 -28.48
N ALA A 86 29.91 3.16 -27.84
CA ALA A 86 29.36 2.82 -26.52
C ALA A 86 28.19 1.82 -26.64
N GLN A 87 28.15 0.84 -25.74
CA GLN A 87 27.10 -0.19 -25.70
C GLN A 87 26.54 -0.39 -24.29
N VAL A 88 25.29 -0.83 -24.18
CA VAL A 88 24.70 -1.33 -22.94
C VAL A 88 24.54 -2.84 -23.08
N TRP A 89 25.27 -3.61 -22.28
CA TRP A 89 25.21 -5.07 -22.28
C TRP A 89 24.31 -5.53 -21.15
N ILE A 90 23.21 -6.19 -21.50
CA ILE A 90 22.24 -6.70 -20.53
C ILE A 90 22.25 -8.22 -20.60
N GLY A 91 22.46 -8.89 -19.47
CA GLY A 91 22.43 -10.35 -19.46
C GLY A 91 22.43 -10.98 -18.08
N THR A 92 21.99 -12.22 -18.03
CA THR A 92 21.98 -13.06 -16.84
C THR A 92 23.33 -13.75 -16.68
N LEU A 93 23.86 -13.79 -15.47
CA LEU A 93 25.12 -14.47 -15.16
C LEU A 93 25.09 -15.93 -15.65
N GLY A 94 26.08 -16.34 -16.45
CA GLY A 94 26.17 -17.68 -17.04
C GLY A 94 25.38 -17.88 -18.34
N ARG A 95 24.67 -16.85 -18.84
CA ARG A 95 23.90 -16.91 -20.10
C ARG A 95 24.34 -15.88 -21.14
N ASN A 96 25.26 -15.00 -20.80
CA ASN A 96 25.82 -14.00 -21.71
C ASN A 96 27.36 -14.15 -21.80
N PRO A 97 27.89 -14.80 -22.87
CA PRO A 97 29.31 -15.12 -22.98
C PRO A 97 30.25 -13.90 -22.94
N ALA A 98 29.78 -12.72 -23.36
CA ALA A 98 30.58 -11.50 -23.29
C ALA A 98 30.73 -11.03 -21.83
N ILE A 99 29.64 -11.04 -21.06
CA ILE A 99 29.64 -10.72 -19.64
C ILE A 99 30.42 -11.79 -18.85
N ASP A 100 30.22 -13.07 -19.16
CA ASP A 100 30.89 -14.17 -18.45
C ASP A 100 32.42 -14.12 -18.61
N ARG A 101 32.93 -13.67 -19.77
CA ARG A 101 34.37 -13.41 -19.97
C ARG A 101 34.89 -12.26 -19.11
N LEU A 102 34.09 -11.21 -18.90
CA LEU A 102 34.46 -10.11 -18.00
C LEU A 102 34.50 -10.58 -16.55
N VAL A 103 33.60 -11.48 -16.16
CA VAL A 103 33.61 -12.10 -14.83
C VAL A 103 34.83 -13.01 -14.66
N SER A 104 35.09 -13.91 -15.60
CA SER A 104 36.21 -14.88 -15.50
C SER A 104 37.59 -14.23 -15.56
N SER A 105 37.72 -13.08 -16.24
CA SER A 105 38.95 -12.28 -16.27
C SER A 105 39.11 -11.32 -15.08
N GLY A 106 38.17 -11.31 -14.13
CA GLY A 106 38.22 -10.47 -12.94
C GLY A 106 37.90 -8.99 -13.17
N ARG A 107 37.40 -8.63 -14.37
CA ARG A 107 36.98 -7.26 -14.72
C ARG A 107 35.65 -6.88 -14.08
N ILE A 108 34.80 -7.86 -13.79
CA ILE A 108 33.56 -7.71 -13.01
C ILE A 108 33.59 -8.70 -11.85
N ASP A 109 33.50 -8.19 -10.63
CA ASP A 109 33.29 -9.03 -9.45
C ASP A 109 31.80 -9.36 -9.28
N ALA A 110 31.40 -10.55 -9.73
CA ALA A 110 30.05 -11.10 -9.62
C ALA A 110 29.90 -12.13 -8.49
N ALA A 111 30.85 -12.23 -7.55
CA ALA A 111 30.84 -13.28 -6.53
C ALA A 111 29.55 -13.27 -5.69
N LYS A 112 29.04 -12.07 -5.36
CA LYS A 112 27.78 -11.88 -4.61
C LYS A 112 26.50 -12.11 -5.42
N LEU A 113 26.58 -12.26 -6.75
CA LEU A 113 25.41 -12.58 -7.58
C LEU A 113 25.17 -14.08 -7.68
N LYS A 114 26.21 -14.91 -7.59
CA LYS A 114 26.08 -16.35 -7.81
C LYS A 114 25.16 -16.97 -6.76
N GLY A 115 23.99 -17.46 -7.19
CA GLY A 115 22.97 -18.06 -6.32
C GLY A 115 22.16 -17.05 -5.50
N ALA A 116 22.38 -15.74 -5.68
CA ALA A 116 21.55 -14.72 -5.06
C ALA A 116 20.19 -14.63 -5.74
N TRP A 117 19.16 -14.30 -4.97
CA TRP A 117 17.81 -14.06 -5.49
C TRP A 117 17.69 -12.62 -6.00
N GLU A 118 17.29 -12.46 -7.26
CA GLU A 118 16.87 -11.19 -7.87
C GLU A 118 17.83 -10.01 -7.65
N SER A 119 19.13 -10.29 -7.65
CA SER A 119 20.18 -9.30 -7.41
C SER A 119 20.84 -8.92 -8.72
N PHE A 120 21.41 -7.71 -8.80
CA PHE A 120 22.06 -7.25 -10.02
C PHE A 120 23.16 -6.22 -9.77
N LEU A 121 24.00 -6.04 -10.80
CA LEU A 121 25.07 -5.06 -10.86
C LEU A 121 24.89 -4.16 -12.08
N ILE A 122 25.23 -2.89 -11.92
CA ILE A 122 25.38 -1.94 -13.03
C ILE A 122 26.83 -1.44 -12.99
N VAL A 123 27.58 -1.69 -14.07
CA VAL A 123 29.03 -1.47 -14.13
C VAL A 123 29.43 -0.75 -15.42
N PRO A 124 29.83 0.53 -15.38
CA PRO A 124 30.46 1.18 -16.52
C PRO A 124 31.91 0.69 -16.67
N LEU A 125 32.30 0.28 -17.88
CA LEU A 125 33.62 -0.23 -18.22
C LEU A 125 34.19 0.45 -19.48
N SER A 126 35.49 0.72 -19.46
CA SER A 126 36.27 1.09 -20.65
C SER A 126 36.92 -0.15 -21.27
N ASP A 127 37.00 -0.17 -22.60
CA ASP A 127 37.62 -1.23 -23.40
C ASP A 127 37.22 -2.65 -22.93
N PRO A 128 35.92 -2.97 -22.88
CA PRO A 128 35.43 -4.26 -22.38
C PRO A 128 35.70 -5.42 -23.34
N ALA A 129 35.86 -5.15 -24.64
CA ALA A 129 36.18 -6.12 -25.67
C ALA A 129 36.81 -5.42 -26.89
N PRO A 130 37.54 -6.15 -27.76
CA PRO A 130 38.09 -5.59 -29.00
C PRO A 130 37.02 -4.88 -29.83
N GLY A 131 37.30 -3.63 -30.23
CA GLY A 131 36.38 -2.81 -31.04
C GLY A 131 35.27 -2.10 -30.26
N ILE A 132 35.15 -2.31 -28.95
CA ILE A 132 34.17 -1.64 -28.08
C ILE A 132 34.92 -0.69 -27.14
N ARG A 133 34.64 0.62 -27.22
CA ARG A 133 35.36 1.62 -26.40
C ARG A 133 34.83 1.70 -24.97
N GLN A 134 33.51 1.61 -24.81
CA GLN A 134 32.86 1.63 -23.51
C GLN A 134 31.65 0.69 -23.51
N ALA A 135 31.41 0.01 -22.40
CA ALA A 135 30.14 -0.66 -22.16
C ALA A 135 29.61 -0.37 -20.76
N LEU A 136 28.30 -0.17 -20.66
CA LEU A 136 27.56 -0.28 -19.42
C LEU A 136 27.07 -1.70 -19.30
N VAL A 137 27.59 -2.47 -18.34
CA VAL A 137 27.19 -3.86 -18.12
C VAL A 137 26.15 -3.93 -17.02
N ILE A 138 24.96 -4.43 -17.37
CA ILE A 138 23.89 -4.80 -16.45
C ILE A 138 23.87 -6.32 -16.36
N VAL A 139 24.25 -6.86 -15.21
CA VAL A 139 24.29 -8.31 -14.97
C VAL A 139 23.44 -8.69 -13.77
N GLY A 140 22.47 -9.58 -13.99
CA GLY A 140 21.60 -10.13 -12.95
C GLY A 140 22.03 -11.52 -12.50
N SER A 141 21.66 -11.89 -11.27
CA SER A 141 21.82 -13.25 -10.73
C SER A 141 20.86 -14.26 -11.38
N ASP A 142 19.70 -13.79 -11.82
CA ASP A 142 18.63 -14.55 -12.49
C ASP A 142 17.85 -13.65 -13.47
N ARG A 143 16.84 -14.22 -14.15
CA ARG A 143 16.05 -13.52 -15.18
C ARG A 143 15.40 -12.23 -14.67
N ARG A 144 14.93 -12.22 -13.41
CA ARG A 144 14.22 -11.07 -12.81
C ARG A 144 15.22 -10.04 -12.32
N GLY A 145 16.31 -10.44 -11.68
CA GLY A 145 17.41 -9.53 -11.32
C GLY A 145 17.95 -8.77 -12.55
N THR A 146 18.11 -9.45 -13.68
CA THR A 146 18.54 -8.80 -14.94
C THR A 146 17.51 -7.79 -15.43
N ALA A 147 16.21 -8.12 -15.42
CA ALA A 147 15.15 -7.19 -15.81
C ALA A 147 15.06 -5.97 -14.88
N TYR A 148 15.16 -6.17 -13.56
CA TYR A 148 15.21 -5.09 -12.59
C TYR A 148 16.39 -4.15 -12.80
N GLY A 149 17.55 -4.68 -13.22
CA GLY A 149 18.70 -3.84 -13.57
C GLY A 149 18.43 -2.93 -14.78
N ALA A 150 17.71 -3.42 -15.79
CA ALA A 150 17.32 -2.61 -16.93
C ALA A 150 16.31 -1.52 -16.53
N TYR A 151 15.29 -1.88 -15.73
CA TYR A 151 14.27 -0.93 -15.29
C TYR A 151 14.77 0.04 -14.19
N GLU A 152 15.80 -0.32 -13.41
CA GLU A 152 16.50 0.61 -12.52
C GLU A 152 17.19 1.71 -13.34
N LEU A 153 17.79 1.36 -14.49
CA LEU A 153 18.33 2.36 -15.42
C LEU A 153 17.21 3.20 -16.03
N SER A 154 16.08 2.60 -16.44
CA SER A 154 14.89 3.33 -16.91
C SER A 154 14.40 4.36 -15.87
N ARG A 155 14.30 3.96 -14.60
CA ARG A 155 13.93 4.86 -13.51
C ARG A 155 14.95 5.99 -13.35
N ALA A 156 16.24 5.66 -13.38
CA ALA A 156 17.31 6.64 -13.20
C ALA A 156 17.41 7.66 -14.36
N ILE A 157 16.98 7.31 -15.58
CA ILE A 157 16.88 8.28 -16.69
C ILE A 157 15.59 9.12 -16.65
N GLY A 158 14.72 8.93 -15.64
CA GLY A 158 13.51 9.73 -15.42
C GLY A 158 12.20 9.07 -15.86
N VAL A 159 12.18 7.78 -16.23
CA VAL A 159 10.93 7.08 -16.56
C VAL A 159 10.29 6.49 -15.30
N SER A 160 9.15 7.06 -14.89
CA SER A 160 8.37 6.57 -13.75
C SER A 160 7.83 5.15 -14.00
N PRO A 161 7.76 4.27 -12.98
CA PRO A 161 6.97 3.04 -13.06
C PRO A 161 5.51 3.30 -13.47
N TRP A 162 4.98 4.48 -13.11
CA TRP A 162 3.62 4.93 -13.39
C TRP A 162 3.47 5.66 -14.73
N HIS A 163 4.48 5.65 -15.60
CA HIS A 163 4.44 6.34 -16.90
C HIS A 163 3.23 5.97 -17.74
N TRP A 164 2.81 4.72 -17.69
CA TRP A 164 1.60 4.24 -18.35
C TRP A 164 0.40 4.17 -17.42
N TRP A 165 0.54 3.78 -16.16
CA TRP A 165 -0.63 3.58 -15.28
C TRP A 165 -1.19 4.85 -14.64
N ALA A 166 -0.48 5.98 -14.72
CA ALA A 166 -0.96 7.29 -14.26
C ALA A 166 -0.41 8.44 -15.13
N ASP A 167 -0.16 8.14 -16.41
CA ASP A 167 0.21 9.12 -17.45
C ASP A 167 1.32 10.09 -17.03
N VAL A 168 2.36 9.56 -16.37
CA VAL A 168 3.55 10.32 -15.95
C VAL A 168 4.58 10.33 -17.08
N PRO A 169 4.65 11.36 -17.96
CA PRO A 169 5.65 11.38 -19.01
C PRO A 169 7.05 11.57 -18.44
N PRO A 170 8.09 10.95 -19.03
CA PRO A 170 9.46 11.31 -18.72
C PRO A 170 9.79 12.73 -19.17
N GLU A 171 10.74 13.37 -18.49
CA GLU A 171 11.32 14.64 -18.93
C GLU A 171 12.30 14.41 -20.09
N HIS A 172 12.34 15.37 -21.02
CA HIS A 172 13.26 15.29 -22.16
C HIS A 172 14.68 15.65 -21.75
N HIS A 173 15.65 14.81 -22.11
CA HIS A 173 17.07 15.03 -21.87
C HIS A 173 17.92 14.68 -23.10
N ASP A 174 18.70 15.64 -23.59
CA ASP A 174 19.63 15.44 -24.71
C ASP A 174 20.92 14.68 -24.31
N GLY A 175 21.27 14.73 -23.02
CA GLY A 175 22.46 14.14 -22.45
C GLY A 175 22.13 13.24 -21.27
N LEU A 176 22.53 11.98 -21.34
CA LEU A 176 22.38 10.99 -20.27
C LEU A 176 23.73 10.33 -20.01
N PHE A 177 24.22 10.44 -18.77
CA PHE A 177 25.55 9.94 -18.39
C PHE A 177 25.45 9.08 -17.14
N VAL A 178 25.84 7.81 -17.22
CA VAL A 178 25.88 6.94 -16.04
C VAL A 178 27.15 7.21 -15.26
N ALA A 179 27.01 7.54 -13.97
CA ALA A 179 28.11 7.88 -13.10
C ALA A 179 29.12 6.72 -13.00
N ALA A 180 30.42 7.05 -12.96
CA ALA A 180 31.47 6.05 -12.80
C ALA A 180 31.31 5.19 -11.53
N GLY A 181 31.75 3.93 -11.62
CA GLY A 181 31.79 2.99 -10.50
C GLY A 181 30.67 1.95 -10.50
N THR A 182 30.91 0.85 -9.82
CA THR A 182 29.96 -0.28 -9.72
C THR A 182 28.83 0.03 -8.75
N ARG A 183 27.59 -0.17 -9.19
CA ARG A 183 26.40 -0.21 -8.33
C ARG A 183 25.94 -1.63 -8.13
N ARG A 184 25.49 -1.94 -6.92
CA ARG A 184 25.02 -3.28 -6.52
C ARG A 184 23.65 -3.14 -5.88
N PHE A 185 22.75 -4.02 -6.28
CA PHE A 185 21.37 -4.01 -5.83
C PHE A 185 20.94 -5.42 -5.45
N GLY A 186 20.11 -5.51 -4.42
CA GLY A 186 19.62 -6.77 -3.88
C GLY A 186 20.60 -7.47 -2.94
N PRO A 187 20.19 -8.63 -2.39
CA PRO A 187 18.88 -9.25 -2.60
C PRO A 187 17.74 -8.42 -2.00
N PRO A 188 16.50 -8.55 -2.50
CA PRO A 188 15.34 -7.88 -1.92
C PRO A 188 15.11 -8.34 -0.48
N SER A 189 14.54 -7.47 0.34
CA SER A 189 14.19 -7.77 1.74
C SER A 189 13.17 -8.91 1.81
N VAL A 190 12.12 -8.83 0.98
CA VAL A 190 11.05 -9.83 0.88
C VAL A 190 11.14 -10.58 -0.45
N GLN A 191 11.16 -11.90 -0.38
CA GLN A 191 11.41 -12.75 -1.55
C GLN A 191 10.27 -12.70 -2.57
N TYR A 192 9.03 -12.89 -2.15
CA TYR A 192 7.84 -12.78 -3.00
C TYR A 192 7.08 -11.51 -2.64
N ARG A 193 6.96 -10.58 -3.58
CA ARG A 193 6.36 -9.27 -3.35
C ARG A 193 5.46 -8.88 -4.52
N GLY A 194 4.24 -8.47 -4.21
CA GLY A 194 3.25 -8.25 -5.24
C GLY A 194 1.95 -7.66 -4.73
N ILE A 195 0.96 -7.71 -5.62
CA ILE A 195 -0.39 -7.23 -5.38
C ILE A 195 -1.40 -8.34 -5.63
N PHE A 196 -2.60 -8.13 -5.10
CA PHE A 196 -3.80 -8.86 -5.45
C PHE A 196 -4.76 -7.87 -6.12
N ILE A 197 -5.11 -8.16 -7.37
CA ILE A 197 -6.22 -7.48 -8.06
C ILE A 197 -7.50 -8.13 -7.57
N ASN A 198 -8.28 -7.37 -6.80
CA ASN A 198 -9.52 -7.82 -6.18
C ASN A 198 -10.53 -6.68 -6.23
N ASP A 199 -11.80 -6.98 -5.96
CA ASP A 199 -12.87 -5.98 -6.01
C ASP A 199 -12.95 -5.31 -7.39
N GLU A 200 -12.51 -6.04 -8.43
CA GLU A 200 -12.23 -5.51 -9.76
C GLU A 200 -13.50 -5.15 -10.56
N ASP A 201 -14.67 -5.51 -10.04
CA ASP A 201 -15.97 -5.21 -10.62
C ASP A 201 -16.20 -3.67 -10.71
N TRP A 202 -15.54 -2.90 -9.84
CA TRP A 202 -15.77 -1.47 -9.65
C TRP A 202 -15.13 -0.61 -10.74
N GLY A 203 -13.86 -0.86 -11.06
CA GLY A 203 -13.09 -0.03 -11.98
C GLY A 203 -12.41 -0.82 -13.10
N LEU A 204 -11.62 -1.83 -12.74
CA LEU A 204 -10.72 -2.51 -13.66
C LEU A 204 -11.45 -3.34 -14.71
N VAL A 205 -12.52 -4.06 -14.34
CA VAL A 205 -13.34 -4.81 -15.29
C VAL A 205 -14.03 -3.86 -16.28
N PRO A 206 -14.79 -2.83 -15.85
CA PRO A 206 -15.38 -1.84 -16.77
C PRO A 206 -14.35 -1.17 -17.69
N TRP A 207 -13.16 -0.85 -17.18
CA TRP A 207 -12.08 -0.27 -17.97
C TRP A 207 -11.51 -1.25 -19.00
N ALA A 208 -11.17 -2.47 -18.58
CA ALA A 208 -10.57 -3.48 -19.44
C ALA A 208 -11.49 -3.87 -20.61
N GLN A 209 -12.82 -3.90 -20.40
CA GLN A 209 -13.81 -4.11 -21.45
C GLN A 209 -13.71 -3.09 -22.60
N GLY A 210 -13.39 -1.83 -22.27
CA GLY A 210 -13.21 -0.76 -23.25
C GLY A 210 -11.80 -0.68 -23.82
N ALA A 211 -10.78 -0.94 -22.99
CA ALA A 211 -9.36 -0.82 -23.37
C ALA A 211 -8.87 -1.95 -24.27
N PHE A 212 -9.38 -3.18 -24.06
CA PHE A 212 -8.98 -4.39 -24.81
C PHE A 212 -10.22 -5.10 -25.35
N PRO A 213 -10.93 -4.49 -26.31
CA PRO A 213 -12.15 -5.08 -26.87
C PRO A 213 -11.83 -6.42 -27.55
N GLY A 214 -12.55 -7.47 -27.19
CA GLY A 214 -12.38 -8.81 -27.75
C GLY A 214 -11.60 -9.78 -26.85
N GLU A 215 -11.06 -9.31 -25.72
CA GLU A 215 -10.51 -10.16 -24.68
C GLU A 215 -11.51 -10.31 -23.51
N PRO A 216 -11.41 -11.39 -22.70
CA PRO A 216 -11.99 -11.38 -21.36
C PRO A 216 -11.47 -10.16 -20.57
N ALA A 217 -12.29 -9.62 -19.67
CA ALA A 217 -11.91 -8.45 -18.87
C ALA A 217 -11.71 -8.86 -17.40
N PRO A 218 -10.48 -8.77 -16.85
CA PRO A 218 -9.19 -8.57 -17.52
C PRO A 218 -8.71 -9.81 -18.30
N GLY A 219 -7.89 -9.58 -19.33
CA GLY A 219 -7.33 -10.58 -20.24
C GLY A 219 -5.84 -10.32 -20.54
N PRO A 220 -5.23 -11.06 -21.49
CA PRO A 220 -3.79 -10.96 -21.76
C PRO A 220 -3.26 -9.53 -21.97
N GLY A 221 -3.96 -8.67 -22.70
CA GLY A 221 -3.59 -7.28 -22.91
C GLY A 221 -3.63 -6.44 -21.64
N THR A 222 -4.58 -6.71 -20.75
CA THR A 222 -4.62 -6.08 -19.41
C THR A 222 -3.46 -6.58 -18.54
N TYR A 223 -3.27 -7.90 -18.47
CA TYR A 223 -2.21 -8.50 -17.66
C TYR A 223 -0.80 -8.15 -18.13
N GLU A 224 -0.59 -7.93 -19.43
CA GLU A 224 0.68 -7.42 -19.95
C GLU A 224 1.03 -6.06 -19.33
N LYS A 225 0.05 -5.16 -19.22
CA LYS A 225 0.24 -3.85 -18.57
C LYS A 225 0.48 -3.98 -17.07
N VAL A 226 -0.18 -4.94 -16.41
CA VAL A 226 0.07 -5.23 -15.00
C VAL A 226 1.49 -5.79 -14.80
N PHE A 227 1.94 -6.71 -15.64
CA PHE A 227 3.27 -7.32 -15.51
C PHE A 227 4.40 -6.32 -15.76
N ASP A 228 4.27 -5.40 -16.74
CA ASP A 228 5.24 -4.31 -16.92
C ASP A 228 5.31 -3.41 -15.67
N LEU A 229 4.15 -3.04 -15.09
CA LEU A 229 4.10 -2.26 -13.85
C LEU A 229 4.80 -2.98 -12.70
N LEU A 230 4.49 -4.27 -12.50
CA LEU A 230 5.11 -5.08 -11.44
C LEU A 230 6.63 -5.12 -11.62
N LEU A 231 7.14 -5.39 -12.81
CA LEU A 231 8.59 -5.43 -13.05
C LEU A 231 9.26 -4.07 -12.77
N ARG A 232 8.62 -2.95 -13.16
CA ARG A 232 9.14 -1.59 -12.92
C ARG A 232 9.10 -1.18 -11.44
N LEU A 233 8.12 -1.67 -10.69
CA LEU A 233 8.06 -1.57 -9.22
C LEU A 233 8.95 -2.60 -8.52
N ARG A 234 9.72 -3.38 -9.29
CA ARG A 234 10.52 -4.52 -8.85
C ARG A 234 9.71 -5.59 -8.14
N ALA A 235 8.41 -5.72 -8.35
CA ALA A 235 7.60 -6.84 -7.86
C ALA A 235 7.78 -8.11 -8.72
N ASN A 236 7.40 -9.28 -8.18
CA ASN A 236 7.58 -10.57 -8.86
C ASN A 236 6.38 -11.52 -8.75
N THR A 237 5.30 -11.15 -8.07
CA THR A 237 4.14 -12.03 -7.92
C THR A 237 2.83 -11.26 -8.07
N LEU A 238 1.79 -11.96 -8.49
CA LEU A 238 0.44 -11.45 -8.66
C LEU A 238 -0.56 -12.49 -8.19
N TRP A 239 -1.55 -12.06 -7.41
CA TRP A 239 -2.84 -12.74 -7.33
C TRP A 239 -3.79 -12.05 -8.32
N PRO A 240 -4.29 -12.78 -9.32
CA PRO A 240 -5.06 -12.18 -10.39
C PRO A 240 -6.52 -11.91 -9.98
N ALA A 241 -7.23 -11.13 -10.81
CA ALA A 241 -8.67 -10.92 -10.69
C ALA A 241 -9.43 -12.25 -10.63
N MET A 242 -10.44 -12.33 -9.76
CA MET A 242 -11.09 -13.60 -9.43
C MET A 242 -12.59 -13.52 -9.13
N HIS A 243 -13.18 -12.34 -9.05
CA HIS A 243 -14.61 -12.19 -8.83
C HIS A 243 -15.42 -12.73 -10.02
N LYS A 244 -16.72 -12.93 -9.79
CA LYS A 244 -17.64 -13.43 -10.82
C LYS A 244 -17.70 -12.55 -12.08
N ALA A 245 -17.38 -11.26 -11.96
CA ALA A 245 -17.35 -10.33 -13.08
C ALA A 245 -16.15 -10.57 -14.03
N SER A 246 -15.10 -11.26 -13.58
CA SER A 246 -13.92 -11.58 -14.36
C SER A 246 -13.88 -13.05 -14.76
N ARG A 247 -13.14 -13.36 -15.84
CA ARG A 247 -12.80 -14.74 -16.17
C ARG A 247 -11.57 -15.15 -15.36
N ALA A 248 -11.62 -16.32 -14.72
CA ALA A 248 -10.47 -16.85 -13.98
C ALA A 248 -9.19 -16.87 -14.83
N PHE A 249 -8.13 -16.25 -14.30
CA PHE A 249 -6.84 -16.13 -14.96
C PHE A 249 -6.30 -17.47 -15.47
N ASN A 250 -6.25 -18.47 -14.59
CA ASN A 250 -5.66 -19.77 -14.91
C ASN A 250 -6.55 -20.57 -15.90
N ALA A 251 -7.83 -20.21 -16.08
CA ALA A 251 -8.70 -20.83 -17.09
C ALA A 251 -8.38 -20.39 -18.53
N ASP A 252 -7.46 -19.42 -18.70
CA ASP A 252 -6.92 -19.02 -20.00
C ASP A 252 -5.41 -19.38 -20.08
N PRO A 253 -5.03 -20.35 -20.93
CA PRO A 253 -3.62 -20.71 -21.10
C PRO A 253 -2.72 -19.54 -21.58
N ALA A 254 -3.29 -18.55 -22.29
CA ALA A 254 -2.52 -17.39 -22.76
C ALA A 254 -2.05 -16.52 -21.59
N ASN A 255 -2.85 -16.40 -20.53
CA ASN A 255 -2.49 -15.67 -19.32
C ASN A 255 -1.30 -16.33 -18.59
N ALA A 256 -1.34 -17.64 -18.38
CA ALA A 256 -0.25 -18.37 -17.73
C ALA A 256 1.06 -18.32 -18.54
N ALA A 257 0.97 -18.48 -19.86
CA ALA A 257 2.12 -18.34 -20.75
C ALA A 257 2.69 -16.91 -20.73
N LEU A 258 1.84 -15.89 -20.67
CA LEU A 258 2.25 -14.49 -20.56
C LEU A 258 3.00 -14.23 -19.24
N ALA A 259 2.51 -14.73 -18.11
CA ALA A 259 3.17 -14.59 -16.83
C ALA A 259 4.58 -15.21 -16.83
N GLU A 260 4.74 -16.40 -17.42
CA GLU A 260 6.04 -17.05 -17.55
C GLU A 260 7.02 -16.25 -18.43
N ARG A 261 6.53 -15.67 -19.54
CA ARG A 261 7.33 -14.78 -20.41
C ARG A 261 7.83 -13.54 -19.66
N TYR A 262 6.97 -12.94 -18.85
CA TYR A 262 7.30 -11.78 -18.01
C TYR A 262 8.01 -12.17 -16.69
N GLY A 263 8.19 -13.48 -16.43
CA GLY A 263 8.79 -13.99 -15.21
C GLY A 263 8.04 -13.64 -13.93
N VAL A 264 6.73 -13.40 -14.00
CA VAL A 264 5.87 -13.14 -12.83
C VAL A 264 5.39 -14.47 -12.25
N VAL A 265 5.66 -14.68 -10.97
CA VAL A 265 5.28 -15.88 -10.23
C VAL A 265 3.81 -15.78 -9.83
N MET A 266 2.97 -16.58 -10.47
CA MET A 266 1.52 -16.52 -10.22
C MET A 266 1.17 -17.24 -8.92
N GLY A 267 0.34 -16.61 -8.10
CA GLY A 267 -0.35 -17.23 -6.97
C GLY A 267 -1.86 -17.04 -7.08
N THR A 268 -2.60 -17.50 -6.08
CA THR A 268 -4.04 -17.26 -5.97
C THR A 268 -4.42 -16.88 -4.55
N SER A 269 -5.60 -16.28 -4.39
CA SER A 269 -6.09 -15.91 -3.06
C SER A 269 -6.29 -17.15 -2.17
N HIS A 270 -6.46 -16.92 -0.88
CA HIS A 270 -6.67 -17.96 0.13
C HIS A 270 -7.96 -18.78 -0.05
N ALA A 271 -8.88 -18.36 -0.93
CA ALA A 271 -10.10 -19.08 -1.27
C ALA A 271 -9.96 -19.96 -2.53
N GLU A 272 -8.79 -19.96 -3.17
CA GLU A 272 -8.56 -20.55 -4.48
C GLU A 272 -7.42 -21.59 -4.42
N PRO A 273 -7.58 -22.66 -3.62
CA PRO A 273 -6.53 -23.65 -3.44
C PRO A 273 -6.16 -24.32 -4.77
N MET A 274 -4.89 -24.65 -4.93
CA MET A 274 -4.34 -25.34 -6.09
C MET A 274 -4.55 -24.57 -7.40
N LEU A 275 -4.49 -23.23 -7.36
CA LEU A 275 -4.66 -22.32 -8.51
C LEU A 275 -6.05 -22.41 -9.18
N ARG A 276 -7.07 -22.77 -8.40
CA ARG A 276 -8.45 -22.94 -8.87
C ARG A 276 -9.36 -21.84 -8.34
N ASN A 277 -9.91 -21.05 -9.26
CA ASN A 277 -10.97 -20.10 -8.96
C ASN A 277 -12.31 -20.84 -8.88
N ASN A 278 -12.72 -21.19 -7.66
CA ASN A 278 -13.93 -21.97 -7.43
C ASN A 278 -15.23 -21.21 -7.78
N VAL A 279 -15.19 -19.89 -7.95
CA VAL A 279 -16.36 -19.07 -8.30
C VAL A 279 -16.78 -19.32 -9.75
N SER A 280 -15.82 -19.38 -10.66
CA SER A 280 -16.09 -19.54 -12.09
C SER A 280 -15.75 -20.92 -12.65
N GLU A 281 -14.84 -21.67 -12.03
CA GLU A 281 -14.35 -22.94 -12.57
C GLU A 281 -15.05 -24.18 -12.00
N TRP A 282 -15.66 -24.10 -10.81
CA TRP A 282 -16.44 -25.21 -10.28
C TRP A 282 -17.83 -25.23 -10.93
N THR A 283 -18.13 -26.28 -11.69
CA THR A 283 -19.38 -26.41 -12.45
C THR A 283 -20.43 -27.30 -11.76
N GLY A 284 -20.06 -27.98 -10.67
CA GLY A 284 -21.00 -28.74 -9.83
C GLY A 284 -21.90 -27.84 -8.99
N ARG A 285 -22.82 -28.43 -8.22
CA ARG A 285 -23.60 -27.63 -7.25
C ARG A 285 -22.66 -27.07 -6.19
N ALA A 286 -23.00 -25.92 -5.60
CA ALA A 286 -22.14 -25.26 -4.64
C ALA A 286 -21.89 -26.12 -3.39
N GLU A 287 -22.93 -26.82 -2.93
CA GLU A 287 -22.89 -27.78 -1.83
C GLU A 287 -22.07 -29.05 -2.13
N ASP A 288 -21.84 -29.35 -3.41
CA ASP A 288 -21.01 -30.49 -3.82
C ASP A 288 -19.51 -30.17 -3.72
N PHE A 289 -19.15 -28.89 -3.52
CA PHE A 289 -17.79 -28.50 -3.14
C PHE A 289 -17.53 -28.80 -1.64
N ASN A 290 -17.77 -30.07 -1.28
CA ASN A 290 -17.64 -30.63 0.04
C ASN A 290 -16.66 -31.80 -0.02
N TYR A 291 -15.49 -31.60 0.58
CA TYR A 291 -14.39 -32.57 0.51
C TYR A 291 -14.69 -33.89 1.24
N LEU A 292 -15.59 -33.90 2.22
CA LEU A 292 -15.95 -35.13 2.94
C LEU A 292 -16.79 -36.07 2.08
N THR A 293 -17.68 -35.52 1.24
CA THR A 293 -18.60 -36.31 0.41
C THR A 293 -18.14 -36.46 -1.05
N HIS A 294 -17.34 -35.51 -1.56
CA HIS A 294 -16.92 -35.45 -2.97
C HIS A 294 -15.39 -35.37 -3.15
N ARG A 295 -14.61 -35.96 -2.23
CA ARG A 295 -13.13 -35.97 -2.26
C ARG A 295 -12.53 -36.31 -3.63
N ALA A 296 -13.07 -37.32 -4.32
CA ALA A 296 -12.55 -37.75 -5.61
C ALA A 296 -12.75 -36.69 -6.72
N ALA A 297 -13.94 -36.06 -6.77
CA ALA A 297 -14.26 -35.03 -7.76
C ALA A 297 -13.41 -33.77 -7.53
N ILE A 298 -13.29 -33.30 -6.29
CA ILE A 298 -12.42 -32.17 -5.93
C ILE A 298 -10.95 -32.51 -6.22
N GLY A 299 -10.54 -33.75 -5.93
CA GLY A 299 -9.19 -34.23 -6.24
C GLY A 299 -8.86 -34.22 -7.73
N GLU A 300 -9.77 -34.64 -8.61
CA GLU A 300 -9.55 -34.55 -10.06
C GLU A 300 -9.56 -33.11 -10.56
N TYR A 301 -10.45 -32.27 -10.02
CA TYR A 301 -10.49 -30.85 -10.29
C TYR A 301 -9.15 -30.17 -9.96
N TRP A 302 -8.51 -30.45 -8.82
CA TRP A 302 -7.16 -29.93 -8.55
C TRP A 302 -6.09 -30.56 -9.47
N ARG A 303 -6.19 -31.86 -9.73
CA ARG A 303 -5.18 -32.60 -10.52
C ARG A 303 -5.07 -32.11 -11.95
N GLU A 304 -6.20 -31.79 -12.59
CA GLU A 304 -6.21 -31.20 -13.93
C GLU A 304 -5.42 -29.88 -13.97
N ARG A 305 -5.60 -29.00 -12.98
CA ARG A 305 -4.84 -27.75 -12.88
C ARG A 305 -3.35 -27.99 -12.68
N VAL A 306 -2.99 -28.90 -11.77
CA VAL A 306 -1.59 -29.29 -11.54
C VAL A 306 -0.92 -29.75 -12.84
N ARG A 307 -1.57 -30.64 -13.60
CA ARG A 307 -1.04 -31.10 -14.91
C ARG A 307 -0.84 -29.94 -15.89
N GLY A 308 -1.81 -29.03 -15.97
CA GLY A 308 -1.75 -27.90 -16.90
C GLY A 308 -0.77 -26.79 -16.51
N HIS A 309 -0.28 -26.75 -15.27
CA HIS A 309 0.55 -25.65 -14.75
C HIS A 309 1.93 -26.11 -14.23
N ALA A 310 2.27 -27.40 -14.33
CA ALA A 310 3.54 -27.93 -13.84
C ALA A 310 4.80 -27.34 -14.51
N ALA A 311 4.65 -26.73 -15.69
CA ALA A 311 5.75 -26.08 -16.41
C ALA A 311 6.00 -24.61 -16.00
N TYR A 312 5.08 -24.00 -15.24
CA TYR A 312 5.12 -22.58 -14.92
C TYR A 312 5.61 -22.35 -13.48
N GLU A 313 6.31 -21.23 -13.26
CA GLU A 313 6.71 -20.81 -11.92
C GLU A 313 5.49 -20.28 -11.15
N THR A 314 5.04 -21.03 -10.15
CA THR A 314 3.80 -20.75 -9.41
C THR A 314 3.96 -20.94 -7.89
N ILE A 315 3.17 -20.19 -7.13
CA ILE A 315 2.98 -20.38 -5.69
C ILE A 315 1.68 -21.13 -5.49
N TRP A 316 1.75 -22.34 -4.93
CA TRP A 316 0.59 -23.20 -4.72
C TRP A 316 -0.09 -22.88 -3.40
N THR A 317 -1.27 -22.25 -3.48
CA THR A 317 -2.14 -22.08 -2.33
C THR A 317 -2.69 -23.44 -1.89
N LEU A 318 -2.45 -23.80 -0.63
CA LEU A 318 -2.95 -25.03 -0.02
C LEU A 318 -4.18 -24.77 0.85
N GLY A 319 -4.84 -25.85 1.24
CA GLY A 319 -5.98 -25.85 2.15
C GLY A 319 -7.31 -25.94 1.41
N LEU A 320 -8.40 -25.65 2.14
CA LEU A 320 -9.75 -25.75 1.64
C LEU A 320 -10.62 -24.67 2.28
N ARG A 321 -11.30 -23.89 1.44
CA ARG A 321 -12.43 -23.03 1.79
C ARG A 321 -13.57 -23.27 0.81
N GLY A 322 -14.75 -22.71 1.07
CA GLY A 322 -15.91 -22.87 0.21
C GLY A 322 -15.77 -22.15 -1.14
N ILE A 323 -16.84 -22.11 -1.91
CA ILE A 323 -16.91 -21.28 -3.13
C ILE A 323 -16.92 -19.80 -2.71
N HIS A 324 -16.17 -18.95 -3.43
CA HIS A 324 -15.90 -17.57 -3.04
C HIS A 324 -15.22 -17.52 -1.65
N ASP A 325 -15.32 -16.38 -0.96
CA ASP A 325 -14.82 -16.15 0.38
C ASP A 325 -15.67 -16.78 1.51
N SER A 326 -16.28 -17.95 1.26
CA SER A 326 -17.11 -18.67 2.24
C SER A 326 -16.34 -19.77 2.99
N GLY A 327 -16.87 -20.17 4.15
CA GLY A 327 -16.28 -21.23 4.98
C GLY A 327 -16.39 -22.61 4.32
N MET A 328 -15.55 -23.56 4.75
CA MET A 328 -15.60 -24.94 4.25
C MET A 328 -16.95 -25.61 4.56
N ILE A 329 -17.48 -26.36 3.60
CA ILE A 329 -18.74 -27.12 3.73
C ILE A 329 -18.44 -28.52 4.24
N GLY A 330 -19.23 -29.00 5.21
CA GLY A 330 -19.15 -30.38 5.70
C GLY A 330 -18.82 -30.48 7.20
N PRO A 331 -17.57 -30.21 7.62
CA PRO A 331 -17.17 -30.39 9.01
C PRO A 331 -17.82 -29.34 9.93
N ASN A 332 -18.40 -29.81 11.04
CA ASN A 332 -19.21 -28.98 11.94
C ASN A 332 -18.49 -28.65 13.25
N THR A 333 -17.48 -29.44 13.62
CA THR A 333 -16.63 -29.22 14.81
C THR A 333 -15.22 -28.81 14.43
N ASP A 334 -14.51 -28.12 15.33
CA ASP A 334 -13.12 -27.70 15.07
C ASP A 334 -12.16 -28.90 14.94
N GLU A 335 -12.44 -30.00 15.63
CA GLU A 335 -11.68 -31.24 15.47
C GLU A 335 -11.86 -31.84 14.07
N GLU A 336 -13.09 -31.89 13.55
CA GLU A 336 -13.34 -32.32 12.18
C GLU A 336 -12.67 -31.38 11.17
N ARG A 337 -12.81 -30.06 11.35
CA ARG A 337 -12.17 -29.05 10.47
C ARG A 337 -10.65 -29.24 10.41
N ARG A 338 -10.00 -29.46 11.57
CA ARG A 338 -8.56 -29.74 11.63
C ARG A 338 -8.20 -31.03 10.89
N ARG A 339 -8.88 -32.15 11.20
CA ARG A 339 -8.62 -33.43 10.52
C ARG A 339 -8.83 -33.33 9.01
N THR A 340 -9.88 -32.64 8.56
CA THR A 340 -10.16 -32.41 7.14
C THR A 340 -9.04 -31.62 6.49
N LEU A 341 -8.61 -30.50 7.07
CA LEU A 341 -7.52 -29.69 6.51
C LEU A 341 -6.17 -30.42 6.48
N GLU A 342 -5.83 -31.17 7.52
CA GLU A 342 -4.61 -31.99 7.54
C GLU A 342 -4.61 -33.05 6.43
N GLN A 343 -5.77 -33.68 6.18
CA GLN A 343 -5.92 -34.61 5.06
C GLN A 343 -5.85 -33.90 3.71
N VAL A 344 -6.45 -32.72 3.58
CA VAL A 344 -6.38 -31.90 2.36
C VAL A 344 -4.93 -31.53 2.05
N PHE A 345 -4.14 -31.11 3.04
CA PHE A 345 -2.72 -30.82 2.85
C PHE A 345 -1.96 -32.05 2.36
N ALA A 346 -2.20 -33.23 2.95
CA ALA A 346 -1.56 -34.46 2.52
C ALA A 346 -1.88 -34.79 1.06
N ASP A 347 -3.14 -34.70 0.65
CA ASP A 347 -3.58 -35.00 -0.71
C ASP A 347 -3.04 -34.01 -1.75
N GLN A 348 -3.11 -32.71 -1.45
CA GLN A 348 -2.58 -31.67 -2.32
C GLN A 348 -1.08 -31.82 -2.50
N ARG A 349 -0.35 -32.14 -1.44
CA ARG A 349 1.11 -32.34 -1.49
C ARG A 349 1.51 -33.62 -2.22
N ASP A 350 0.80 -34.73 -2.02
CA ASP A 350 1.02 -35.95 -2.81
C ASP A 350 0.82 -35.67 -4.31
N MET A 351 -0.23 -34.91 -4.65
CA MET A 351 -0.50 -34.50 -6.02
C MET A 351 0.62 -33.65 -6.62
N LEU A 352 1.11 -32.65 -5.90
CA LEU A 352 2.26 -31.84 -6.34
C LEU A 352 3.53 -32.69 -6.45
N GLY A 353 3.79 -33.58 -5.49
CA GLY A 353 4.94 -34.47 -5.48
C GLY A 353 4.98 -35.39 -6.71
N ARG A 354 3.85 -36.01 -7.06
CA ARG A 354 3.71 -36.85 -8.27
C ARG A 354 3.92 -36.08 -9.57
N ALA A 355 3.66 -34.77 -9.56
CA ALA A 355 3.91 -33.88 -10.70
C ALA A 355 5.35 -33.33 -10.73
N GLY A 356 6.23 -33.71 -9.80
CA GLY A 356 7.59 -33.20 -9.70
C GLY A 356 7.70 -31.80 -9.08
N LEU A 357 6.64 -31.33 -8.42
CA LEU A 357 6.51 -29.98 -7.85
C LEU A 357 6.70 -29.96 -6.32
N ALA A 358 7.31 -30.99 -5.73
CA ALA A 358 7.52 -31.07 -4.28
C ALA A 358 8.32 -29.88 -3.71
N GLY A 359 9.22 -29.30 -4.50
CA GLY A 359 9.99 -28.10 -4.14
C GLY A 359 9.37 -26.77 -4.57
N ALA A 360 8.19 -26.78 -5.21
CA ALA A 360 7.51 -25.55 -5.61
C ALA A 360 7.01 -24.80 -4.37
N PRO A 361 7.06 -23.44 -4.37
CA PRO A 361 6.57 -22.64 -3.26
C PRO A 361 5.11 -22.96 -2.95
N GLN A 362 4.81 -23.14 -1.66
CA GLN A 362 3.47 -23.42 -1.16
C GLN A 362 3.13 -22.42 -0.06
N VAL A 363 1.86 -21.99 -0.03
CA VAL A 363 1.38 -21.02 0.95
C VAL A 363 0.04 -21.47 1.54
N PHE A 364 -0.14 -21.22 2.83
CA PHE A 364 -1.41 -21.37 3.51
C PHE A 364 -1.72 -20.08 4.28
N THR A 365 -2.93 -19.57 4.10
CA THR A 365 -3.38 -18.32 4.72
C THR A 365 -4.47 -18.63 5.73
N PRO A 366 -4.19 -18.58 7.05
CA PRO A 366 -5.21 -18.72 8.09
C PRO A 366 -6.12 -17.49 8.15
N TYR A 367 -6.97 -17.31 7.15
CA TYR A 367 -7.83 -16.14 7.03
C TYR A 367 -9.22 -16.38 7.64
N LYS A 368 -9.80 -15.32 8.23
CA LYS A 368 -11.12 -15.34 8.89
C LYS A 368 -11.28 -16.49 9.89
N GLU A 369 -12.19 -17.43 9.63
CA GLU A 369 -12.49 -18.57 10.49
C GLU A 369 -11.32 -19.54 10.61
N VAL A 370 -10.45 -19.59 9.60
CA VAL A 370 -9.31 -20.51 9.54
C VAL A 370 -8.23 -20.17 10.57
N LEU A 371 -8.14 -18.90 11.00
CA LEU A 371 -7.23 -18.52 12.09
C LEU A 371 -7.61 -19.20 13.41
N GLY A 372 -8.91 -19.32 13.70
CA GLY A 372 -9.40 -20.03 14.88
C GLY A 372 -9.04 -21.52 14.82
N ILE A 373 -9.22 -22.14 13.66
CA ILE A 373 -8.83 -23.54 13.42
C ILE A 373 -7.31 -23.73 13.62
N TYR A 374 -6.50 -22.78 13.14
CA TYR A 374 -5.05 -22.80 13.32
C TYR A 374 -4.65 -22.73 14.79
N ARG A 375 -5.19 -21.75 15.53
CA ARG A 375 -4.94 -21.58 16.98
C ARG A 375 -5.40 -22.78 17.81
N ALA A 376 -6.40 -23.53 17.32
CA ALA A 376 -6.85 -24.79 17.92
C ALA A 376 -5.92 -26.00 17.64
N GLY A 377 -4.74 -25.78 17.05
CA GLY A 377 -3.70 -26.80 16.87
C GLY A 377 -3.70 -27.50 15.52
N LEU A 378 -4.10 -26.81 14.44
CA LEU A 378 -3.95 -27.31 13.07
C LEU A 378 -2.47 -27.47 12.73
N LYS A 379 -2.07 -28.65 12.23
CA LYS A 379 -0.69 -28.88 11.78
C LYS A 379 -0.54 -28.51 10.32
N VAL A 380 0.31 -27.50 10.06
CA VAL A 380 0.70 -27.09 8.71
C VAL A 380 2.12 -27.61 8.41
N PRO A 381 2.37 -28.28 7.27
CA PRO A 381 3.70 -28.79 6.91
C PRO A 381 4.77 -27.69 6.96
N ASP A 382 5.97 -27.99 7.47
CA ASP A 382 6.96 -26.98 7.91
C ASP A 382 7.48 -26.06 6.79
N ASP A 383 7.58 -26.58 5.58
CA ASP A 383 8.05 -25.87 4.38
C ASP A 383 6.96 -25.00 3.70
N VAL A 384 5.71 -25.07 4.18
CA VAL A 384 4.61 -24.21 3.70
C VAL A 384 4.69 -22.85 4.38
N THR A 385 4.69 -21.79 3.57
CA THR A 385 4.67 -20.40 4.05
C THR A 385 3.35 -20.13 4.78
N LEU A 386 3.42 -19.63 6.02
CA LEU A 386 2.24 -19.12 6.72
C LEU A 386 2.00 -17.66 6.33
N MET A 387 0.87 -17.37 5.70
CA MET A 387 0.49 -16.01 5.31
C MET A 387 -0.49 -15.42 6.33
N TRP A 388 -0.02 -14.45 7.11
CA TRP A 388 -0.85 -13.74 8.08
C TRP A 388 -1.58 -12.58 7.42
N THR A 389 -2.70 -12.14 8.02
CA THR A 389 -3.51 -11.08 7.45
C THR A 389 -3.69 -9.92 8.41
N ASP A 390 -3.94 -8.74 7.85
CA ASP A 390 -4.61 -7.69 8.59
C ASP A 390 -6.08 -8.01 8.82
N ASP A 391 -6.77 -7.07 9.48
CA ASP A 391 -8.20 -7.10 9.71
C ASP A 391 -9.02 -6.46 8.59
N ASN A 392 -8.41 -6.36 7.41
CA ASN A 392 -8.93 -5.72 6.22
C ASN A 392 -8.99 -4.19 6.28
N PHE A 393 -8.52 -3.57 7.36
CA PHE A 393 -8.44 -2.11 7.49
C PHE A 393 -7.00 -1.63 7.76
N GLY A 394 -6.02 -2.51 7.55
CA GLY A 394 -4.60 -2.21 7.68
C GLY A 394 -3.98 -2.60 9.03
N TYR A 395 -4.70 -3.22 9.97
CA TYR A 395 -4.13 -3.62 11.28
C TYR A 395 -3.84 -5.12 11.33
N ILE A 396 -2.57 -5.52 11.41
CA ILE A 396 -2.15 -6.93 11.36
C ILE A 396 -2.62 -7.67 12.62
N ARG A 397 -3.30 -8.81 12.42
CA ARG A 397 -3.99 -9.57 13.48
C ARG A 397 -3.12 -10.62 14.17
N HIS A 398 -2.07 -11.06 13.50
CA HIS A 398 -1.20 -12.11 14.00
C HIS A 398 0.22 -11.90 13.46
N PHE A 399 1.20 -11.97 14.35
CA PHE A 399 2.62 -11.93 14.05
C PHE A 399 3.25 -13.28 14.33
N PRO A 400 4.23 -13.74 13.54
CA PRO A 400 4.90 -15.00 13.81
C PRO A 400 5.50 -15.03 15.22
N ASP A 401 5.14 -16.02 16.03
CA ASP A 401 5.77 -16.30 17.31
C ASP A 401 7.12 -17.03 17.14
N ALA A 402 7.78 -17.44 18.24
CA ALA A 402 9.11 -18.06 18.13
C ALA A 402 9.10 -19.39 17.33
N PRO A 403 8.20 -20.36 17.60
CA PRO A 403 8.00 -21.53 16.75
C PRO A 403 7.67 -21.19 15.29
N GLU A 404 6.73 -20.27 15.04
CA GLU A 404 6.30 -19.89 13.69
C GLU A 404 7.43 -19.26 12.89
N ARG A 405 8.28 -18.43 13.53
CA ARG A 405 9.49 -17.84 12.91
C ARG A 405 10.55 -18.88 12.53
N ALA A 406 10.60 -20.01 13.24
CA ALA A 406 11.62 -21.04 13.02
C ALA A 406 11.29 -21.98 11.85
N ARG A 407 10.06 -21.94 11.32
CA ARG A 407 9.59 -22.80 10.23
C ARG A 407 10.35 -22.55 8.94
N ALA A 408 10.70 -23.63 8.22
CA ALA A 408 11.45 -23.53 6.96
C ALA A 408 10.70 -22.77 5.85
N GLY A 409 9.36 -22.86 5.83
CA GLY A 409 8.52 -22.12 4.90
C GLY A 409 8.47 -20.61 5.16
N GLY A 410 8.88 -20.17 6.35
CA GLY A 410 8.80 -18.77 6.77
C GLY A 410 7.37 -18.23 6.83
N ASN A 411 7.27 -16.91 6.86
CA ASN A 411 6.03 -16.20 7.11
C ASN A 411 5.84 -15.03 6.13
N GLY A 412 4.59 -14.74 5.79
CA GLY A 412 4.19 -13.66 4.90
C GLY A 412 3.03 -12.82 5.43
N ILE A 413 2.70 -11.75 4.73
CA ILE A 413 1.60 -10.83 5.03
C ILE A 413 0.72 -10.63 3.78
N TYR A 414 -0.59 -10.78 3.98
CA TYR A 414 -1.63 -10.28 3.09
C TYR A 414 -2.26 -9.03 3.72
N TYR A 415 -2.14 -7.89 3.05
CA TYR A 415 -2.49 -6.55 3.57
C TYR A 415 -3.53 -5.86 2.68
N HIS A 416 -4.42 -5.03 3.22
CA HIS A 416 -5.47 -4.38 2.42
C HIS A 416 -5.21 -2.89 2.17
N LEU A 417 -5.15 -2.50 0.88
CA LEU A 417 -5.21 -1.11 0.42
C LEU A 417 -6.59 -0.75 -0.16
N SER A 418 -7.40 -1.77 -0.45
CA SER A 418 -8.81 -1.73 -0.86
C SER A 418 -9.55 -2.87 -0.16
N TYR A 419 -10.85 -2.73 0.08
CA TYR A 419 -11.64 -3.81 0.68
C TYR A 419 -13.15 -3.71 0.39
N LEU A 420 -13.72 -4.79 -0.15
CA LEU A 420 -15.16 -5.06 -0.22
C LEU A 420 -15.60 -5.95 0.97
N GLY A 421 -16.29 -5.37 1.94
CA GLY A 421 -16.83 -6.15 3.05
C GLY A 421 -17.25 -5.34 4.27
N ALA A 422 -17.41 -6.05 5.38
CA ALA A 422 -17.92 -5.50 6.63
C ALA A 422 -16.80 -4.85 7.48
N PRO A 423 -17.10 -3.84 8.31
CA PRO A 423 -18.43 -3.24 8.49
C PRO A 423 -18.86 -2.38 7.31
N LEU A 424 -17.94 -1.69 6.64
CA LEU A 424 -18.18 -0.94 5.40
C LEU A 424 -16.97 -1.08 4.48
N SER A 425 -17.25 -1.14 3.18
CA SER A 425 -16.25 -1.20 2.13
C SER A 425 -15.58 0.16 1.90
N TYR A 426 -14.34 0.15 1.45
CA TYR A 426 -13.62 1.32 0.94
C TYR A 426 -12.96 0.97 -0.39
N LEU A 427 -13.59 1.40 -1.48
CA LEU A 427 -13.30 0.96 -2.85
C LEU A 427 -13.08 2.12 -3.82
N TRP A 428 -13.31 3.36 -3.38
CA TRP A 428 -13.31 4.51 -4.27
C TRP A 428 -12.00 5.31 -4.19
N LEU A 429 -11.59 5.71 -2.99
CA LEU A 429 -10.39 6.52 -2.78
C LEU A 429 -9.39 5.80 -1.89
N SER A 430 -8.11 5.91 -2.24
CA SER A 430 -7.04 5.36 -1.42
C SER A 430 -6.73 6.30 -0.25
N THR A 431 -7.30 5.99 0.92
CA THR A 431 -7.20 6.80 2.15
C THR A 431 -6.30 6.18 3.22
N THR A 432 -5.64 5.06 2.91
CA THR A 432 -4.65 4.43 3.81
C THR A 432 -3.33 5.21 3.78
N PRO A 433 -2.88 5.80 4.91
CA PRO A 433 -1.65 6.60 4.91
C PRO A 433 -0.39 5.75 4.76
N PRO A 434 0.64 6.19 4.01
CA PRO A 434 1.95 5.51 3.97
C PRO A 434 2.57 5.28 5.35
N ALA A 435 2.31 6.18 6.31
CA ALA A 435 2.73 6.01 7.69
C ALA A 435 2.14 4.75 8.35
N LEU A 436 0.87 4.40 8.11
CA LEU A 436 0.27 3.18 8.65
C LEU A 436 0.94 1.93 8.06
N ILE A 437 1.15 1.94 6.73
CA ILE A 437 1.85 0.87 6.01
C ILE A 437 3.25 0.66 6.59
N ARG A 438 4.02 1.74 6.79
CA ARG A 438 5.36 1.67 7.40
C ARG A 438 5.35 0.99 8.76
N GLU A 439 4.38 1.36 9.61
CA GLU A 439 4.31 0.90 10.99
C GLU A 439 3.92 -0.57 11.08
N GLU A 440 2.91 -1.00 10.32
CA GLU A 440 2.43 -2.38 10.37
C GLU A 440 3.37 -3.33 9.63
N MET A 441 3.83 -2.96 8.42
CA MET A 441 4.77 -3.78 7.66
C MET A 441 6.17 -3.80 8.28
N GLY A 442 6.60 -2.69 8.90
CA GLY A 442 7.83 -2.65 9.69
C GLY A 442 7.77 -3.60 10.88
N ARG A 443 6.64 -3.62 11.62
CA ARG A 443 6.43 -4.57 12.71
C ARG A 443 6.40 -6.02 12.20
N ALA A 444 5.75 -6.27 11.06
CA ALA A 444 5.74 -7.60 10.43
C ALA A 444 7.15 -8.09 10.08
N TRP A 445 7.98 -7.21 9.52
CA TRP A 445 9.38 -7.50 9.21
C TRP A 445 10.20 -7.84 10.46
N ASP A 446 10.09 -7.00 11.49
CA ASP A 446 10.79 -7.17 12.77
C ASP A 446 10.38 -8.49 13.44
N MET A 447 9.11 -8.91 13.28
CA MET A 447 8.55 -10.16 13.78
C MET A 447 8.74 -11.37 12.83
N GLY A 448 9.54 -11.25 11.77
CA GLY A 448 9.96 -12.38 10.95
C GLY A 448 9.02 -12.78 9.79
N ALA A 449 8.03 -11.96 9.45
CA ALA A 449 7.23 -12.14 8.23
C ALA A 449 7.99 -11.60 7.01
N ARG A 450 8.97 -12.38 6.50
CA ARG A 450 9.95 -11.95 5.48
C ARG A 450 9.87 -12.70 4.15
N ARG A 451 9.01 -13.72 4.05
CA ARG A 451 8.96 -14.61 2.88
C ARG A 451 8.13 -14.02 1.74
N MET A 452 6.93 -13.54 2.05
CA MET A 452 5.95 -13.16 1.02
C MET A 452 5.04 -12.01 1.47
N TRP A 453 4.98 -10.91 0.72
CA TRP A 453 4.08 -9.77 0.98
C TRP A 453 3.17 -9.51 -0.22
N ILE A 454 1.86 -9.52 -0.01
CA ILE A 454 0.84 -9.23 -1.01
C ILE A 454 -0.10 -8.15 -0.49
N ALA A 455 -0.32 -7.10 -1.28
CA ALA A 455 -1.32 -6.08 -0.98
C ALA A 455 -2.57 -6.26 -1.86
N ASN A 456 -3.77 -6.35 -1.28
CA ASN A 456 -5.01 -6.12 -2.02
C ASN A 456 -5.00 -4.68 -2.52
N ALA A 457 -4.90 -4.53 -3.84
CA ALA A 457 -4.75 -3.26 -4.54
C ALA A 457 -6.07 -2.76 -5.14
N GLY A 458 -7.20 -3.46 -4.92
CA GLY A 458 -8.45 -3.14 -5.59
C GLY A 458 -8.28 -3.19 -7.12
N ASP A 459 -8.77 -2.13 -7.76
CA ASP A 459 -8.60 -1.85 -9.20
C ASP A 459 -7.21 -1.30 -9.60
N ILE A 460 -6.20 -1.36 -8.70
CA ILE A 460 -4.89 -0.70 -8.78
C ILE A 460 -4.99 0.82 -8.62
N LYS A 461 -5.86 1.49 -9.40
CA LYS A 461 -6.13 2.93 -9.29
C LYS A 461 -7.29 3.17 -8.31
N PRO A 462 -7.24 4.19 -7.43
CA PRO A 462 -6.20 5.21 -7.28
C PRO A 462 -5.26 4.92 -6.08
N ALA A 463 -4.71 3.71 -5.96
CA ALA A 463 -3.82 3.29 -4.87
C ALA A 463 -2.33 3.35 -5.22
N GLU A 464 -1.94 4.15 -6.23
CA GLU A 464 -0.60 4.17 -6.80
C GLU A 464 0.48 4.45 -5.75
N LEU A 465 0.29 5.49 -4.91
CA LEU A 465 1.26 5.84 -3.85
C LEU A 465 1.44 4.71 -2.84
N GLN A 466 0.34 4.07 -2.43
CA GLN A 466 0.38 3.03 -1.40
C GLN A 466 1.00 1.74 -1.93
N ILE A 467 0.71 1.37 -3.18
CA ILE A 467 1.33 0.23 -3.86
C ILE A 467 2.85 0.45 -3.98
N ASP A 468 3.26 1.64 -4.44
CA ASP A 468 4.68 1.98 -4.61
C ASP A 468 5.42 1.96 -3.26
N TYR A 469 4.81 2.53 -2.21
CA TYR A 469 5.40 2.54 -0.88
C TYR A 469 5.51 1.12 -0.28
N PHE A 470 4.45 0.31 -0.41
CA PHE A 470 4.42 -1.08 0.04
C PHE A 470 5.51 -1.92 -0.64
N LEU A 471 5.64 -1.82 -1.96
CA LEU A 471 6.63 -2.58 -2.73
C LEU A 471 8.06 -2.05 -2.53
N SER A 472 8.22 -0.75 -2.29
CA SER A 472 9.50 -0.15 -1.91
C SER A 472 10.00 -0.66 -0.56
N LEU A 473 9.11 -0.78 0.44
CA LEU A 473 9.42 -1.45 1.71
C LEU A 473 9.77 -2.93 1.50
N ALA A 474 9.04 -3.65 0.64
CA ALA A 474 9.31 -5.06 0.36
C ALA A 474 10.67 -5.28 -0.34
N TRP A 475 11.13 -4.32 -1.13
CA TRP A 475 12.44 -4.34 -1.78
C TRP A 475 13.57 -3.99 -0.80
N ASP A 476 13.49 -2.84 -0.14
CA ASP A 476 14.49 -2.33 0.80
C ASP A 476 13.82 -1.75 2.05
N ILE A 477 13.51 -2.64 3.00
CA ILE A 477 12.78 -2.29 4.21
C ILE A 477 13.58 -1.32 5.09
N GLU A 478 14.88 -1.55 5.26
CA GLU A 478 15.73 -0.72 6.11
C GLU A 478 15.94 0.67 5.49
N GLY A 479 16.24 0.73 4.19
CA GLY A 479 16.45 1.99 3.48
C GLY A 479 15.18 2.82 3.34
N THR A 480 14.04 2.20 3.03
CA THR A 480 12.75 2.88 2.85
C THR A 480 12.17 3.32 4.20
N ARG A 481 12.19 2.45 5.23
CA ARG A 481 11.65 2.76 6.57
C ARG A 481 12.43 3.86 7.28
N ALA A 482 13.74 3.97 7.02
CA ALA A 482 14.59 4.98 7.62
C ALA A 482 14.31 6.42 7.12
N GLN A 483 13.59 6.58 6.02
CA GLN A 483 13.24 7.90 5.48
C GLN A 483 11.99 8.47 6.19
N PRO A 484 11.94 9.79 6.47
CA PRO A 484 10.69 10.43 6.85
C PRO A 484 9.62 10.24 5.77
N ILE A 485 8.36 10.01 6.17
CA ILE A 485 7.26 9.82 5.20
C ILE A 485 7.15 11.00 4.26
N GLU A 486 7.19 12.22 4.80
CA GLU A 486 7.08 13.45 4.00
C GLU A 486 8.19 13.54 2.93
N THR A 487 9.42 13.13 3.27
CA THR A 487 10.54 13.10 2.32
C THR A 487 10.29 12.10 1.21
N TRP A 488 9.92 10.86 1.55
CA TRP A 488 9.68 9.81 0.57
C TRP A 488 8.50 10.15 -0.36
N VAL A 489 7.37 10.59 0.22
CA VAL A 489 6.19 11.02 -0.52
C VAL A 489 6.50 12.26 -1.38
N GLY A 490 7.31 13.18 -0.88
CA GLY A 490 7.74 14.36 -1.64
C GLY A 490 8.61 14.02 -2.85
N GLN A 491 9.51 13.04 -2.72
CA GLN A 491 10.29 12.53 -3.84
C GLN A 491 9.37 11.85 -4.87
N TRP A 492 8.49 10.95 -4.43
CA TRP A 492 7.52 10.30 -5.31
C TRP A 492 6.64 11.32 -6.06
N ALA A 493 6.16 12.34 -5.36
CA ALA A 493 5.34 13.38 -5.98
C ALA A 493 6.16 14.26 -6.93
N GLN A 494 7.42 14.56 -6.61
CA GLN A 494 8.30 15.29 -7.53
C GLN A 494 8.55 14.50 -8.81
N ASP A 495 8.81 13.20 -8.70
CA ASP A 495 9.02 12.30 -9.83
C ASP A 495 7.77 12.25 -10.73
N ALA A 496 6.57 12.33 -10.14
CA ALA A 496 5.30 12.30 -10.85
C ALA A 496 4.85 13.65 -11.42
N LEU A 497 5.12 14.76 -10.72
CA LEU A 497 4.54 16.08 -10.99
C LEU A 497 5.55 17.11 -11.52
N GLY A 498 6.85 16.79 -11.48
CA GLY A 498 7.94 17.62 -11.97
C GLY A 498 8.67 18.39 -10.87
N ASN A 499 9.82 18.95 -11.24
CA ASN A 499 10.75 19.61 -10.31
C ASN A 499 10.11 20.75 -9.50
N GLY A 500 10.44 20.81 -8.20
CA GLY A 500 9.98 21.87 -7.30
C GLY A 500 8.57 21.71 -6.71
N THR A 501 7.84 20.67 -7.12
CA THR A 501 6.46 20.41 -6.65
C THR A 501 6.41 19.53 -5.39
N GLY A 502 7.44 18.69 -5.17
CA GLY A 502 7.43 17.58 -4.20
C GLY A 502 7.05 17.97 -2.77
N LYS A 503 7.65 19.02 -2.21
CA LYS A 503 7.36 19.47 -0.84
C LYS A 503 5.90 19.93 -0.67
N GLN A 504 5.38 20.70 -1.63
CA GLN A 504 4.00 21.19 -1.55
C GLN A 504 2.99 20.06 -1.72
N ALA A 505 3.27 19.12 -2.63
CA ALA A 505 2.46 17.94 -2.86
C ALA A 505 2.47 16.98 -1.65
N ALA A 506 3.63 16.74 -1.03
CA ALA A 506 3.74 15.92 0.17
C ALA A 506 2.92 16.50 1.33
N ALA A 507 2.99 17.82 1.54
CA ALA A 507 2.20 18.48 2.56
C ALA A 507 0.69 18.45 2.26
N LEU A 508 0.29 18.51 0.98
CA LEU A 508 -1.11 18.33 0.54
C LEU A 508 -1.62 16.90 0.80
N LEU A 509 -0.82 15.89 0.45
CA LEU A 509 -1.12 14.48 0.72
C LEU A 509 -1.17 14.21 2.23
N GLY A 510 -0.30 14.85 3.02
CA GLY A 510 -0.34 14.79 4.49
C GLY A 510 -1.69 15.28 5.04
N ASP A 511 -2.20 16.40 4.55
CA ASP A 511 -3.54 16.89 4.94
C ASP A 511 -4.66 15.97 4.47
N TYR A 512 -4.58 15.47 3.23
CA TYR A 512 -5.54 14.50 2.69
C TYR A 512 -5.63 13.25 3.57
N TYR A 513 -4.50 12.65 3.93
CA TYR A 513 -4.49 11.49 4.81
C TYR A 513 -4.98 11.83 6.21
N ARG A 514 -4.53 12.94 6.80
CA ARG A 514 -4.96 13.36 8.15
C ARG A 514 -6.46 13.59 8.23
N LEU A 515 -7.05 14.30 7.26
CA LEU A 515 -8.49 14.58 7.22
C LEU A 515 -9.28 13.28 6.99
N ASN A 516 -8.85 12.41 6.09
CA ASN A 516 -9.54 11.15 5.80
C ASN A 516 -9.26 10.04 6.83
N PHE A 517 -8.22 10.16 7.66
CA PHE A 517 -7.97 9.21 8.75
C PHE A 517 -9.09 9.24 9.78
N ALA A 518 -9.64 10.42 10.07
CA ALA A 518 -10.77 10.57 10.99
C ALA A 518 -12.01 9.79 10.52
N ARG A 519 -12.27 9.81 9.21
CA ARG A 519 -13.35 9.07 8.56
C ARG A 519 -13.08 9.06 7.05
N ARG A 520 -13.10 7.87 6.45
CA ARG A 520 -12.99 7.70 4.99
C ARG A 520 -14.23 8.32 4.32
N PRO A 521 -14.12 8.90 3.11
CA PRO A 521 -15.27 9.39 2.35
C PRO A 521 -16.38 8.36 2.21
N GLU A 522 -16.01 7.10 2.02
CA GLU A 522 -16.89 5.93 1.94
C GLU A 522 -17.66 5.63 3.24
N HIS A 523 -17.13 6.08 4.37
CA HIS A 523 -17.68 5.78 5.70
C HIS A 523 -18.40 6.99 6.32
N LEU A 524 -18.68 8.05 5.54
CA LEU A 524 -19.39 9.22 6.05
C LEU A 524 -20.81 8.85 6.52
N GLN A 525 -21.55 8.13 5.68
CA GLN A 525 -22.82 7.49 6.05
C GLN A 525 -22.55 6.10 6.64
N TRP A 526 -22.23 6.08 7.92
CA TRP A 526 -21.84 4.86 8.59
C TRP A 526 -23.04 4.09 9.16
N TYR A 527 -22.94 2.77 9.15
CA TYR A 527 -23.87 1.85 9.81
C TYR A 527 -23.13 0.57 10.20
N LEU A 528 -23.69 -0.18 11.15
CA LEU A 528 -23.29 -1.55 11.41
C LEU A 528 -24.23 -2.51 10.65
N PRO A 529 -23.79 -3.74 10.36
CA PRO A 529 -24.65 -4.73 9.72
C PRO A 529 -26.01 -4.89 10.41
N GLY A 530 -27.09 -4.67 9.66
CA GLY A 530 -28.47 -4.74 10.18
C GLY A 530 -29.03 -3.43 10.75
N GLU A 531 -28.24 -2.35 10.81
CA GLU A 531 -28.68 -1.03 11.26
C GLU A 531 -28.97 -0.09 10.07
N LYS A 532 -29.69 1.02 10.33
CA LYS A 532 -29.83 2.12 9.37
C LYS A 532 -28.60 3.03 9.45
N PRO A 533 -28.28 3.82 8.39
CA PRO A 533 -27.27 4.87 8.47
C PRO A 533 -27.51 5.79 9.66
N HIS A 534 -26.45 6.02 10.43
CA HIS A 534 -26.46 6.95 11.56
C HIS A 534 -26.04 8.34 11.12
N ALA A 535 -26.52 9.35 11.85
CA ALA A 535 -25.98 10.70 11.74
C ALA A 535 -24.50 10.72 12.16
N SER A 536 -23.78 11.72 11.69
CA SER A 536 -22.45 12.03 12.17
C SER A 536 -22.46 12.31 13.68
N PRO A 537 -21.45 11.85 14.43
CA PRO A 537 -21.27 12.26 15.83
C PRO A 537 -20.79 13.72 15.98
N LEU A 538 -20.52 14.43 14.88
CA LEU A 538 -20.07 15.82 14.88
C LEU A 538 -21.25 16.78 14.99
N THR A 539 -21.11 17.80 15.83
CA THR A 539 -21.95 18.99 15.77
C THR A 539 -21.72 19.75 14.46
N ILE A 540 -22.65 20.64 14.08
CA ILE A 540 -22.50 21.49 12.89
C ILE A 540 -21.17 22.28 12.93
N ALA A 541 -20.79 22.82 14.09
CA ALA A 541 -19.54 23.56 14.25
C ALA A 541 -18.28 22.68 14.09
N GLU A 542 -18.27 21.47 14.63
CA GLU A 542 -17.16 20.51 14.46
C GLU A 542 -17.07 20.04 12.99
N ALA A 543 -18.21 19.84 12.32
CA ALA A 543 -18.26 19.53 10.90
C ALA A 543 -17.74 20.70 10.05
N ASP A 544 -18.11 21.94 10.38
CA ASP A 544 -17.64 23.15 9.70
C ASP A 544 -16.13 23.35 9.83
N GLU A 545 -15.55 23.05 10.99
CA GLU A 545 -14.09 23.06 11.17
C GLU A 545 -13.40 22.05 10.25
N ARG A 546 -13.95 20.83 10.13
CA ARG A 546 -13.47 19.82 9.19
C ARG A 546 -13.56 20.32 7.75
N LEU A 547 -14.69 20.91 7.35
CA LEU A 547 -14.88 21.48 6.01
C LEU A 547 -13.93 22.64 5.72
N ALA A 548 -13.60 23.48 6.72
CA ALA A 548 -12.60 24.53 6.58
C ALA A 548 -11.19 23.96 6.30
N GLY A 549 -10.86 22.82 6.91
CA GLY A 549 -9.64 22.06 6.60
C GLY A 549 -9.57 21.59 5.15
N PHE A 550 -10.66 21.01 4.63
CA PHE A 550 -10.77 20.63 3.21
C PHE A 550 -10.68 21.85 2.28
N ALA A 551 -11.36 22.95 2.61
CA ALA A 551 -11.29 24.18 1.82
C ALA A 551 -9.88 24.78 1.79
N ALA A 552 -9.12 24.69 2.88
CA ALA A 552 -7.71 25.09 2.92
C ALA A 552 -6.84 24.21 2.03
N MET A 553 -7.09 22.90 2.01
CA MET A 553 -6.41 21.96 1.13
C MET A 553 -6.71 22.26 -0.35
N GLU A 554 -7.97 22.48 -0.72
CA GLU A 554 -8.36 22.85 -2.10
C GLU A 554 -7.71 24.16 -2.57
N ARG A 555 -7.62 25.19 -1.71
CA ARG A 555 -6.89 26.44 -2.03
C ARG A 555 -5.42 26.18 -2.34
N ARG A 556 -4.78 25.25 -1.63
CA ARG A 556 -3.38 24.87 -1.85
C ARG A 556 -3.22 24.02 -3.11
N VAL A 557 -4.18 23.16 -3.45
CA VAL A 557 -4.21 22.46 -4.75
C VAL A 557 -4.31 23.48 -5.89
N ALA A 558 -5.19 24.48 -5.77
CA ALA A 558 -5.32 25.55 -6.75
C ALA A 558 -4.04 26.39 -6.90
N ALA A 559 -3.31 26.63 -5.80
CA ALA A 559 -2.03 27.33 -5.82
C ALA A 559 -0.87 26.49 -6.42
N LEU A 560 -0.92 25.16 -6.31
CA LEU A 560 0.08 24.26 -6.88
C LEU A 560 -0.13 24.06 -8.39
N ARG A 561 -1.38 24.06 -8.87
CA ARG A 561 -1.73 23.77 -10.27
C ARG A 561 -0.93 24.57 -11.32
N PRO A 562 -0.69 25.90 -11.17
CA PRO A 562 0.09 26.66 -12.14
C PRO A 562 1.57 26.28 -12.22
N LEU A 563 2.10 25.56 -11.21
CA LEU A 563 3.47 25.07 -11.18
C LEU A 563 3.63 23.72 -11.88
N ILE A 564 2.51 23.06 -12.24
CA ILE A 564 2.52 21.77 -12.90
C ILE A 564 2.80 21.97 -14.40
N PRO A 565 3.82 21.31 -14.97
CA PRO A 565 4.05 21.34 -16.41
C PRO A 565 2.80 20.85 -17.18
N PRO A 566 2.42 21.47 -18.30
CA PRO A 566 1.24 21.05 -19.07
C PRO A 566 1.23 19.57 -19.46
N ALA A 567 2.41 19.00 -19.75
CA ALA A 567 2.56 17.58 -20.07
C ALA A 567 2.21 16.64 -18.90
N ARG A 568 2.29 17.13 -17.65
CA ARG A 568 1.98 16.37 -16.42
C ARG A 568 0.59 16.72 -15.86
N ALA A 569 -0.26 17.42 -16.62
CA ALA A 569 -1.58 17.84 -16.15
C ALA A 569 -2.52 16.66 -15.86
N ASP A 570 -2.45 15.59 -16.66
CA ASP A 570 -3.23 14.37 -16.44
C ASP A 570 -2.74 13.62 -15.19
N ALA A 571 -1.43 13.36 -15.08
CA ALA A 571 -0.82 12.79 -13.87
C ALA A 571 -1.16 13.58 -12.60
N PHE A 572 -1.08 14.92 -12.64
CA PHE A 572 -1.49 15.77 -11.52
C PHE A 572 -2.97 15.60 -11.19
N PHE A 573 -3.82 15.52 -12.20
CA PHE A 573 -5.25 15.34 -11.97
C PHE A 573 -5.54 13.98 -11.32
N GLU A 574 -4.93 12.91 -11.81
CA GLU A 574 -5.14 11.55 -11.33
C GLU A 574 -4.57 11.32 -9.92
N LEU A 575 -3.31 11.70 -9.71
CA LEU A 575 -2.54 11.34 -8.53
C LEU A 575 -2.70 12.31 -7.36
N LEU A 576 -3.22 13.52 -7.62
CA LEU A 576 -3.34 14.56 -6.59
C LEU A 576 -4.67 15.31 -6.61
N ASP A 577 -5.06 15.97 -7.70
CA ASP A 577 -6.26 16.82 -7.71
C ASP A 577 -7.54 16.02 -7.45
N TYR A 578 -7.76 14.92 -8.18
CA TYR A 578 -8.97 14.11 -8.06
C TYR A 578 -9.18 13.57 -6.64
N PRO A 579 -8.26 12.80 -6.03
CA PRO A 579 -8.50 12.26 -4.69
C PRO A 579 -8.73 13.36 -3.64
N LEU A 580 -8.00 14.48 -3.72
CA LEU A 580 -8.14 15.59 -2.77
C LEU A 580 -9.47 16.33 -2.94
N SER A 581 -9.76 16.77 -4.16
CA SER A 581 -10.96 17.56 -4.49
C SER A 581 -12.24 16.72 -4.38
N ALA A 582 -12.19 15.44 -4.75
CA ALA A 582 -13.34 14.56 -4.63
C ALA A 582 -13.64 14.18 -3.17
N SER A 583 -12.61 13.95 -2.35
CA SER A 583 -12.77 13.79 -0.90
C SER A 583 -13.36 15.06 -0.24
N ALA A 584 -12.89 16.24 -0.62
CA ALA A 584 -13.44 17.51 -0.16
C ALA A 584 -14.92 17.67 -0.54
N ALA A 585 -15.28 17.39 -1.79
CA ALA A 585 -16.66 17.44 -2.28
C ALA A 585 -17.56 16.42 -1.56
N ALA A 586 -17.08 15.19 -1.31
CA ALA A 586 -17.85 14.17 -0.59
C ALA A 586 -18.17 14.61 0.85
N ASN A 587 -17.19 15.16 1.57
CA ASN A 587 -17.40 15.70 2.92
C ASN A 587 -18.35 16.90 2.90
N ARG A 588 -18.16 17.85 1.97
CA ARG A 588 -19.03 19.03 1.83
C ARG A 588 -20.47 18.63 1.52
N ARG A 589 -20.68 17.68 0.60
CA ARG A 589 -21.99 17.11 0.26
C ARG A 589 -22.69 16.53 1.49
N PHE A 590 -21.98 15.68 2.23
CA PHE A 590 -22.56 14.97 3.37
C PHE A 590 -22.92 15.90 4.54
N PHE A 591 -21.95 16.68 5.03
CA PHE A 591 -22.17 17.51 6.23
C PHE A 591 -23.11 18.69 5.97
N ALA A 592 -23.14 19.23 4.75
CA ALA A 592 -24.12 20.27 4.41
C ALA A 592 -25.54 19.69 4.31
N ALA A 593 -25.71 18.45 3.84
CA ALA A 593 -27.01 17.79 3.86
C ALA A 593 -27.50 17.52 5.30
N GLU A 594 -26.63 17.03 6.19
CA GLU A 594 -26.99 16.85 7.61
C GLU A 594 -27.35 18.18 8.29
N ALA A 595 -26.59 19.25 8.03
CA ALA A 595 -26.89 20.58 8.57
C ALA A 595 -28.20 21.13 8.02
N HIS A 596 -28.51 20.90 6.74
CA HIS A 596 -29.80 21.27 6.15
C HIS A 596 -30.96 20.61 6.91
N ASP A 597 -30.89 19.28 7.12
CA ASP A 597 -31.92 18.53 7.82
C ASP A 597 -32.07 18.98 9.27
N ALA A 598 -30.96 19.19 9.99
CA ALA A 598 -30.97 19.59 11.40
C ALA A 598 -31.52 21.02 11.62
N LEU A 599 -31.37 21.92 10.65
CA LEU A 599 -31.75 23.33 10.77
C LEU A 599 -33.11 23.65 10.15
N ARG A 600 -33.77 22.68 9.50
CA ARG A 600 -34.99 22.91 8.69
C ARG A 600 -36.07 23.71 9.43
N ASP A 601 -36.30 23.40 10.69
CA ASP A 601 -37.34 24.04 11.51
C ASP A 601 -36.80 25.22 12.36
N ALA A 602 -35.50 25.21 12.68
CA ALA A 602 -34.89 26.17 13.61
C ALA A 602 -34.30 27.42 12.92
N ASP A 603 -33.71 27.25 11.74
CA ASP A 603 -33.18 28.33 10.89
C ASP A 603 -33.37 27.96 9.40
N PRO A 604 -34.58 28.17 8.85
CA PRO A 604 -34.89 27.80 7.47
C PRO A 604 -33.98 28.46 6.43
N ALA A 605 -33.51 29.69 6.69
CA ALA A 605 -32.63 30.39 5.76
C ALA A 605 -31.25 29.73 5.69
N GLU A 606 -30.67 29.39 6.84
CA GLU A 606 -29.40 28.65 6.88
C GLU A 606 -29.57 27.22 6.36
N SER A 607 -30.69 26.57 6.68
CA SER A 607 -31.02 25.24 6.14
C SER A 607 -30.99 25.24 4.61
N TRP A 608 -31.63 26.20 3.94
CA TRP A 608 -31.61 26.28 2.47
C TRP A 608 -30.24 26.65 1.89
N ARG A 609 -29.44 27.46 2.59
CA ARG A 609 -28.03 27.69 2.21
C ARG A 609 -27.23 26.38 2.22
N ARG A 610 -27.40 25.57 3.27
CA ARG A 610 -26.73 24.26 3.39
C ARG A 610 -27.19 23.26 2.32
N ALA A 611 -28.47 23.28 1.94
CA ALA A 611 -28.96 22.51 0.79
C ALA A 611 -28.23 22.87 -0.50
N ARG A 612 -28.02 24.17 -0.77
CA ARG A 612 -27.31 24.65 -1.98
C ARG A 612 -25.87 24.16 -2.01
N ILE A 613 -25.16 24.28 -0.90
CA ILE A 613 -23.79 23.77 -0.73
C ILE A 613 -23.73 22.26 -0.99
N ALA A 614 -24.70 21.48 -0.50
CA ALA A 614 -24.74 20.04 -0.73
C ALA A 614 -24.96 19.69 -2.22
N ALA A 615 -25.87 20.41 -2.90
CA ALA A 615 -26.16 20.21 -4.31
C ALA A 615 -24.96 20.57 -5.22
N GLU A 616 -24.30 21.71 -4.98
CA GLU A 616 -23.09 22.11 -5.71
C GLU A 616 -21.93 21.11 -5.51
N ALA A 617 -21.79 20.58 -4.30
CA ALA A 617 -20.79 19.55 -4.01
C ALA A 617 -21.08 18.24 -4.76
N GLN A 618 -22.35 17.85 -4.91
CA GLN A 618 -22.77 16.70 -5.71
C GLN A 618 -22.45 16.90 -7.20
N GLU A 619 -22.71 18.09 -7.75
CA GLU A 619 -22.37 18.42 -9.14
C GLU A 619 -20.86 18.41 -9.35
N THR A 620 -20.09 18.98 -8.42
CA THR A 620 -18.63 18.97 -8.44
C THR A 620 -18.09 17.55 -8.49
N LEU A 621 -18.58 16.67 -7.61
CA LEU A 621 -18.16 15.27 -7.56
C LEU A 621 -18.49 14.52 -8.86
N THR A 622 -19.65 14.80 -9.44
CA THR A 622 -20.09 14.25 -10.73
C THR A 622 -19.16 14.72 -11.85
N ALA A 623 -18.81 16.01 -11.88
CA ALA A 623 -17.92 16.58 -12.89
C ALA A 623 -16.49 16.05 -12.79
N LEU A 624 -15.94 15.94 -11.57
CA LEU A 624 -14.61 15.37 -11.32
C LEU A 624 -14.54 13.91 -11.82
N THR A 625 -15.54 13.10 -11.46
CA THR A 625 -15.57 11.68 -11.85
C THR A 625 -15.79 11.52 -13.35
N ARG A 626 -16.61 12.38 -13.97
CA ARG A 626 -16.75 12.42 -15.44
C ARG A 626 -15.42 12.76 -16.11
N ARG A 627 -14.73 13.80 -15.63
CA ARG A 627 -13.43 14.22 -16.18
C ARG A 627 -12.42 13.08 -16.14
N TYR A 628 -12.29 12.39 -15.00
CA TYR A 628 -11.42 11.23 -14.85
C TYR A 628 -11.68 10.18 -15.94
N ASN A 629 -12.94 9.81 -16.13
CA ASN A 629 -13.30 8.73 -17.05
C ASN A 629 -13.35 9.14 -18.54
N ARG A 630 -13.56 10.41 -18.86
CA ARG A 630 -13.92 10.84 -20.23
C ARG A 630 -12.90 11.78 -20.87
N GLU A 631 -12.09 12.46 -20.07
CA GLU A 631 -11.24 13.57 -20.54
C GLU A 631 -9.75 13.29 -20.30
N VAL A 632 -9.37 12.75 -19.13
CA VAL A 632 -7.97 12.44 -18.79
C VAL A 632 -7.35 11.51 -19.82
N ALA A 633 -6.17 11.88 -20.32
CA ALA A 633 -5.42 11.15 -21.33
C ALA A 633 -6.27 10.75 -22.55
N GLY A 634 -7.16 11.65 -22.99
CA GLY A 634 -8.07 11.39 -24.12
C GLY A 634 -9.16 10.35 -23.80
N GLY A 635 -9.48 10.13 -22.53
CA GLY A 635 -10.47 9.15 -22.08
C GLY A 635 -9.92 7.74 -21.92
N LYS A 636 -8.60 7.57 -21.77
CA LYS A 636 -7.91 6.30 -21.52
C LYS A 636 -8.47 5.53 -20.32
N TRP A 637 -8.86 6.26 -19.28
CA TRP A 637 -9.32 5.72 -18.00
C TRP A 637 -10.83 5.55 -17.90
N ARG A 638 -11.50 5.39 -19.04
CA ARG A 638 -12.95 5.22 -19.10
C ARG A 638 -13.40 3.97 -18.34
N GLY A 639 -14.19 4.19 -17.29
CA GLY A 639 -14.77 3.14 -16.47
C GLY A 639 -13.95 2.80 -15.22
N ILE A 640 -12.71 3.29 -15.09
CA ILE A 640 -11.84 2.92 -13.96
C ILE A 640 -12.29 3.57 -12.64
N MET A 641 -12.97 4.73 -12.71
CA MET A 641 -13.24 5.53 -11.53
C MET A 641 -14.74 5.66 -11.28
N ALA A 642 -15.21 5.12 -10.15
CA ALA A 642 -16.61 5.20 -9.75
C ALA A 642 -16.72 5.55 -8.27
N VAL A 643 -17.58 6.53 -7.95
CA VAL A 643 -17.90 6.88 -6.55
C VAL A 643 -18.65 5.75 -5.86
N GLU A 644 -19.53 5.09 -6.62
CA GLU A 644 -20.34 3.93 -6.20
C GLU A 644 -20.51 3.05 -7.45
N PRO A 645 -20.47 1.72 -7.33
CA PRO A 645 -20.50 0.83 -8.48
C PRO A 645 -21.87 0.83 -9.17
N ALA A 646 -21.85 0.68 -10.50
CA ALA A 646 -23.06 0.51 -11.31
C ALA A 646 -23.55 -0.94 -11.37
N ASP A 647 -22.91 -1.88 -10.65
CA ASP A 647 -23.18 -3.32 -10.79
C ASP A 647 -24.56 -3.75 -10.23
N GLY A 648 -24.91 -5.03 -10.37
CA GLY A 648 -26.08 -5.62 -9.71
C GLY A 648 -25.74 -6.50 -8.51
N GLN A 649 -24.44 -6.69 -8.24
CA GLN A 649 -23.88 -7.58 -7.24
C GLN A 649 -23.67 -6.81 -5.92
N TRP A 650 -23.35 -7.50 -4.83
CA TRP A 650 -22.87 -6.86 -3.59
C TRP A 650 -23.76 -5.76 -2.98
N ARG A 651 -25.08 -5.77 -3.22
CA ARG A 651 -26.01 -4.70 -2.78
C ARG A 651 -25.95 -4.37 -1.29
N SER A 652 -25.59 -5.33 -0.43
CA SER A 652 -25.44 -5.15 1.02
C SER A 652 -24.19 -4.34 1.42
N PHE A 653 -23.21 -4.23 0.54
CA PHE A 653 -21.93 -3.53 0.77
C PHE A 653 -21.87 -2.18 0.05
N ARG A 654 -22.98 -1.76 -0.54
CA ARG A 654 -23.13 -0.47 -1.22
C ARG A 654 -23.35 0.65 -0.22
N GLN A 655 -22.79 1.81 -0.53
CA GLN A 655 -23.11 3.00 0.24
C GLN A 655 -24.52 3.45 -0.16
N SER A 656 -25.33 3.75 0.85
CA SER A 656 -26.50 4.59 0.61
C SER A 656 -25.99 5.96 0.18
N LEU A 657 -26.60 6.59 -0.83
CA LEU A 657 -26.23 7.95 -1.19
C LEU A 657 -26.80 8.94 -0.15
N PRO A 658 -26.10 10.05 0.16
CA PRO A 658 -26.69 11.12 0.95
C PRO A 658 -27.94 11.65 0.27
N VAL A 659 -29.00 11.88 1.04
CA VAL A 659 -30.19 12.54 0.53
C VAL A 659 -29.85 14.03 0.38
N VAL A 660 -29.65 14.46 -0.87
CA VAL A 660 -29.33 15.85 -1.19
C VAL A 660 -30.58 16.49 -1.81
N PRO A 661 -31.02 17.67 -1.35
CA PRO A 661 -32.11 18.41 -1.99
C PRO A 661 -31.82 18.66 -3.47
N ALA A 662 -32.83 18.45 -4.33
CA ALA A 662 -32.66 18.69 -5.75
C ALA A 662 -32.41 20.17 -6.01
N ALA A 663 -31.41 20.52 -6.82
CA ALA A 663 -31.04 21.91 -7.10
C ALA A 663 -32.25 22.76 -7.53
N ALA A 664 -33.14 22.19 -8.36
CA ALA A 664 -34.37 22.84 -8.83
C ALA A 664 -35.42 23.15 -7.74
N SER A 665 -35.32 22.52 -6.56
CA SER A 665 -36.21 22.74 -5.42
C SER A 665 -35.66 23.73 -4.38
N ILE A 666 -34.43 24.23 -4.59
CA ILE A 666 -33.77 25.15 -3.66
C ILE A 666 -34.23 26.57 -3.99
N PRO A 667 -34.79 27.33 -3.03
CA PRO A 667 -35.20 28.71 -3.26
C PRO A 667 -34.02 29.60 -3.67
N ASP A 668 -34.28 30.62 -4.50
CA ASP A 668 -33.34 31.72 -4.71
C ASP A 668 -33.13 32.45 -3.38
N GLY A 669 -31.87 32.79 -3.08
CA GLY A 669 -31.49 33.30 -1.78
C GLY A 669 -30.17 34.02 -1.87
N ASP A 670 -30.06 35.16 -1.20
CA ASP A 670 -28.85 35.98 -1.18
C ASP A 670 -27.85 35.40 -0.18
N ASP A 671 -26.79 34.78 -0.69
CA ASP A 671 -25.70 34.22 0.11
C ASP A 671 -24.71 35.31 0.56
N ALA A 672 -24.89 36.57 0.13
CA ALA A 672 -23.96 37.65 0.39
C ALA A 672 -23.93 38.07 1.87
N GLY A 673 -22.74 38.03 2.46
CA GLY A 673 -22.43 38.75 3.70
C GLY A 673 -22.64 38.01 5.02
N ARG A 674 -23.04 36.72 5.02
CA ARG A 674 -23.07 35.94 6.28
C ARG A 674 -21.66 35.45 6.65
N PRO A 675 -21.21 35.66 7.90
CA PRO A 675 -19.88 35.24 8.32
C PRO A 675 -19.73 33.72 8.20
N ALA A 676 -18.50 33.27 7.89
CA ALA A 676 -18.17 31.87 8.01
C ALA A 676 -18.47 31.41 9.46
N PRO A 677 -19.00 30.19 9.65
CA PRO A 677 -19.25 29.65 10.98
C PRO A 677 -17.99 29.77 11.84
N SER A 678 -18.16 30.23 13.08
CA SER A 678 -17.04 30.37 14.01
C SER A 678 -16.57 28.98 14.44
N PRO A 679 -15.25 28.70 14.43
CA PRO A 679 -14.74 27.42 14.90
C PRO A 679 -15.13 27.23 16.37
N ALA A 680 -15.44 25.99 16.74
CA ALA A 680 -15.66 25.64 18.13
C ALA A 680 -14.41 25.99 18.96
N ALA A 681 -14.59 26.40 20.21
CA ALA A 681 -13.46 26.57 21.12
C ALA A 681 -12.74 25.21 21.27
N PRO A 682 -11.42 25.14 21.04
CA PRO A 682 -10.72 23.87 21.09
C PRO A 682 -10.74 23.32 22.51
N LEU A 683 -11.11 22.05 22.64
CA LEU A 683 -11.04 21.33 23.92
C LEU A 683 -9.57 21.15 24.33
N PRO A 684 -9.24 21.17 25.63
CA PRO A 684 -7.89 20.87 26.08
C PRO A 684 -7.47 19.47 25.63
N LEU A 685 -6.24 19.37 25.14
CA LEU A 685 -5.71 18.19 24.48
C LEU A 685 -4.22 18.01 24.81
N LEU A 686 -3.83 16.81 25.21
CA LEU A 686 -2.44 16.39 25.20
C LEU A 686 -2.15 15.64 23.91
N ARG A 687 -1.36 16.26 23.04
CA ARG A 687 -0.88 15.67 21.80
C ARG A 687 0.43 14.89 22.01
N PRO A 688 0.82 13.98 21.11
CA PRO A 688 2.03 13.18 21.21
C PRO A 688 3.32 13.98 21.47
N ASP A 689 3.45 15.14 20.85
CA ASP A 689 4.59 16.06 20.97
C ASP A 689 4.70 16.72 22.34
N ALA A 690 3.60 16.84 23.08
CA ALA A 690 3.59 17.38 24.45
C ALA A 690 4.24 16.43 25.48
N PHE A 691 4.44 15.16 25.14
CA PHE A 691 5.06 14.19 26.03
C PHE A 691 6.59 14.26 25.98
N THR A 692 7.19 14.43 27.15
CA THR A 692 8.61 14.11 27.37
C THR A 692 8.77 12.58 27.29
N ARG A 693 9.51 12.13 26.28
CA ARG A 693 9.68 10.72 25.94
C ARG A 693 10.91 10.14 26.63
N ALA A 694 10.72 9.10 27.42
CA ALA A 694 11.82 8.30 27.94
C ALA A 694 12.29 7.27 26.89
N LYS A 695 13.38 6.55 27.18
CA LYS A 695 13.88 5.46 26.34
C LYS A 695 12.76 4.43 26.12
N GLY A 696 12.46 4.15 24.85
CA GLY A 696 11.41 3.22 24.43
C GLY A 696 10.20 3.89 23.76
N TRP A 697 9.94 5.16 24.00
CA TRP A 697 8.87 5.91 23.33
C TRP A 697 9.37 6.65 22.09
N ARG A 698 8.58 6.67 21.03
CA ARG A 698 8.88 7.42 19.81
C ARG A 698 7.64 8.10 19.23
N LEU A 699 7.88 9.11 18.40
CA LEU A 699 6.83 9.71 17.57
C LEU A 699 6.73 8.96 16.24
N ILE A 700 5.51 8.80 15.77
CA ILE A 700 5.19 8.35 14.41
C ILE A 700 4.61 9.54 13.68
N ASP A 701 5.36 10.11 12.74
CA ASP A 701 4.88 11.22 11.91
C ASP A 701 4.01 10.72 10.74
N GLY A 702 3.03 11.53 10.35
CA GLY A 702 2.15 11.30 9.20
C GLY A 702 0.96 10.37 9.45
N LEU A 703 0.60 10.13 10.72
CA LEU A 703 -0.48 9.21 11.10
C LEU A 703 -1.38 9.82 12.20
N GLY A 704 -2.67 9.48 12.18
CA GLY A 704 -3.66 10.05 13.11
C GLY A 704 -4.24 11.39 12.66
N ARG A 705 -5.30 11.87 13.33
CA ARG A 705 -5.99 13.14 13.05
C ARG A 705 -5.14 14.36 13.40
N ASN A 706 -4.17 14.17 14.30
CA ASN A 706 -3.23 15.20 14.73
C ASN A 706 -1.90 15.17 13.96
N GLY A 707 -1.76 14.28 12.97
CA GLY A 707 -0.56 14.17 12.13
C GLY A 707 0.64 13.48 12.77
N ALA A 708 0.55 13.13 14.06
CA ALA A 708 1.52 12.29 14.73
C ALA A 708 0.85 11.39 15.77
N LEU A 709 1.54 10.30 16.15
CA LEU A 709 1.18 9.41 17.26
C LEU A 709 2.36 9.22 18.21
N LEU A 710 2.07 8.94 19.47
CA LEU A 710 3.05 8.50 20.46
C LEU A 710 3.02 6.97 20.55
N ALA A 711 4.09 6.31 20.10
CA ALA A 711 4.17 4.86 20.11
C ALA A 711 5.06 4.36 21.25
N ALA A 712 4.57 3.34 21.94
CA ALA A 712 5.33 2.59 22.92
C ALA A 712 6.40 1.72 22.23
N GLY A 713 7.37 1.27 23.02
CA GLY A 713 8.36 0.28 22.63
C GLY A 713 8.39 -0.88 23.63
N SER A 714 9.46 -1.69 23.57
CA SER A 714 9.80 -2.70 24.60
C SER A 714 9.87 -2.05 26.01
N PRO A 715 9.82 -2.80 27.14
CA PRO A 715 9.53 -2.28 28.48
C PRO A 715 10.03 -0.86 28.70
N SER A 716 9.11 0.09 28.56
CA SER A 716 9.45 1.50 28.41
C SER A 716 9.30 2.21 29.74
N ALA A 717 10.24 3.10 30.05
CA ALA A 717 10.06 4.07 31.13
C ALA A 717 8.88 5.00 30.79
N PRO A 718 8.19 5.58 31.79
CA PRO A 718 6.99 6.37 31.55
C PRO A 718 7.23 7.58 30.64
N ALA A 719 6.35 7.80 29.67
CA ALA A 719 6.22 9.09 28.98
C ALA A 719 5.40 10.04 29.85
N ARG A 720 5.79 11.32 29.93
CA ARG A 720 5.15 12.30 30.84
C ARG A 720 4.76 13.60 30.15
N ALA A 721 3.62 14.16 30.51
CA ALA A 721 3.16 15.47 30.05
C ALA A 721 2.36 16.16 31.16
N SER A 722 2.14 17.46 31.02
CA SER A 722 1.27 18.23 31.91
C SER A 722 0.24 19.02 31.12
N VAL A 723 -0.98 19.14 31.62
CA VAL A 723 -2.04 19.98 31.03
C VAL A 723 -2.55 20.95 32.09
N THR A 724 -2.98 22.15 31.67
CA THR A 724 -3.71 23.07 32.55
C THR A 724 -5.15 23.17 32.08
N LEU A 725 -6.09 22.71 32.90
CA LEU A 725 -7.51 22.68 32.58
C LEU A 725 -8.20 24.00 33.00
N PRO A 726 -9.08 24.56 32.16
CA PRO A 726 -9.85 25.75 32.50
C PRO A 726 -10.89 25.46 33.58
N ALA A 727 -11.51 26.53 34.11
CA ALA A 727 -12.62 26.44 35.06
C ALA A 727 -13.70 25.47 34.57
N GLY A 728 -14.04 24.48 35.41
CA GLY A 728 -15.04 23.45 35.09
C GLY A 728 -14.66 22.08 35.64
N ASN A 729 -15.49 21.09 35.33
CA ASN A 729 -15.24 19.68 35.62
C ASN A 729 -14.98 18.94 34.30
N TRP A 730 -13.91 18.18 34.26
CA TRP A 730 -13.39 17.56 33.06
C TRP A 730 -13.28 16.05 33.21
N ARG A 731 -13.40 15.34 32.11
CA ARG A 731 -13.11 13.91 32.00
C ARG A 731 -12.02 13.71 30.96
N ALA A 732 -10.98 12.97 31.31
CA ALA A 732 -9.95 12.60 30.37
C ALA A 732 -10.40 11.38 29.56
N VAL A 733 -10.09 11.37 28.26
CA VAL A 733 -10.33 10.27 27.33
C VAL A 733 -9.06 10.04 26.55
N ILE A 734 -8.54 8.82 26.57
CA ILE A 734 -7.36 8.45 25.78
C ILE A 734 -7.80 7.84 24.46
N ASP A 735 -7.21 8.35 23.38
CA ASP A 735 -7.47 7.91 22.02
C ASP A 735 -6.27 7.08 21.52
N LEU A 736 -6.55 5.87 21.02
CA LEU A 736 -5.55 4.89 20.57
C LEU A 736 -5.86 4.42 19.15
N LEU A 737 -4.83 3.99 18.42
CA LEU A 737 -5.08 3.22 17.20
C LEU A 737 -5.67 1.84 17.53
N PRO A 738 -6.55 1.29 16.66
CA PRO A 738 -7.18 -0.01 16.84
C PRO A 738 -6.27 -1.21 16.50
N ALA A 739 -4.98 -1.11 16.79
CA ALA A 739 -3.98 -2.15 16.51
C ALA A 739 -4.18 -3.42 17.37
N TYR A 740 -3.59 -4.53 16.95
CA TYR A 740 -3.59 -5.79 17.72
C TYR A 740 -2.29 -5.95 18.52
N PRO A 741 -2.35 -6.64 19.68
CA PRO A 741 -1.19 -6.91 20.51
C PRO A 741 -0.07 -7.63 19.75
N SER A 742 1.18 -7.25 20.03
CA SER A 742 2.34 -7.82 19.32
C SER A 742 2.66 -9.26 19.76
N ASP A 743 2.11 -9.69 20.90
CA ASP A 743 2.25 -11.06 21.43
C ASP A 743 1.12 -12.00 20.96
N ASN A 744 0.26 -11.55 20.05
CA ASN A 744 -0.94 -12.25 19.59
C ASN A 744 -1.97 -12.55 20.70
N GLY A 745 -1.84 -11.90 21.86
CA GLY A 745 -2.83 -11.96 22.91
C GLY A 745 -4.13 -11.24 22.53
N ASP A 746 -5.15 -11.38 23.39
CA ASP A 746 -6.47 -10.81 23.13
C ASP A 746 -6.60 -9.35 23.58
N VAL A 747 -5.61 -8.81 24.31
CA VAL A 747 -5.75 -7.56 25.08
C VAL A 747 -4.53 -6.65 24.93
N LEU A 748 -4.75 -5.40 24.54
CA LEU A 748 -3.77 -4.34 24.69
C LEU A 748 -3.77 -3.81 26.13
N ARG A 749 -2.58 -3.63 26.71
CA ARG A 749 -2.41 -3.10 28.07
C ARG A 749 -1.68 -1.77 28.08
N LEU A 750 -2.29 -0.78 28.73
CA LEU A 750 -1.72 0.55 28.93
C LEU A 750 -2.06 1.03 30.35
N THR A 751 -1.06 1.47 31.11
CA THR A 751 -1.29 2.16 32.37
C THR A 751 -1.20 3.66 32.15
N VAL A 752 -2.25 4.37 32.52
CA VAL A 752 -2.30 5.84 32.54
C VAL A 752 -2.32 6.28 33.99
N ARG A 753 -1.49 7.26 34.35
CA ARG A 753 -1.60 7.94 35.65
C ARG A 753 -1.90 9.41 35.47
N ILE A 754 -2.87 9.93 36.22
CA ILE A 754 -3.17 11.35 36.32
C ILE A 754 -3.04 11.76 37.79
N ASP A 755 -2.17 12.72 38.09
CA ASP A 755 -1.86 13.18 39.45
C ASP A 755 -1.51 12.03 40.43
N GLY A 756 -0.82 11.02 39.91
CA GLY A 756 -0.41 9.83 40.66
C GLY A 756 -1.45 8.72 40.77
N ALA A 757 -2.74 9.00 40.47
CA ALA A 757 -3.78 7.98 40.42
C ALA A 757 -3.62 7.13 39.15
N ALA A 758 -3.40 5.83 39.31
CA ALA A 758 -3.15 4.90 38.20
C ALA A 758 -4.43 4.18 37.77
N GLN A 759 -4.64 4.09 36.46
CA GLN A 759 -5.66 3.27 35.82
C GLN A 759 -5.00 2.40 34.75
N THR A 760 -5.09 1.09 34.93
CA THR A 760 -4.68 0.11 33.91
C THR A 760 -5.85 -0.15 32.99
N LEU A 761 -5.64 0.09 31.70
CA LEU A 761 -6.58 -0.21 30.63
C LEU A 761 -6.24 -1.59 30.06
N GLU A 762 -7.24 -2.45 30.00
CA GLU A 762 -7.23 -3.71 29.28
C GLU A 762 -8.24 -3.60 28.15
N ILE A 763 -7.75 -3.58 26.91
CA ILE A 763 -8.55 -3.27 25.72
C ILE A 763 -8.59 -4.52 24.83
N PRO A 764 -9.70 -5.31 24.87
CA PRO A 764 -9.85 -6.49 24.04
C PRO A 764 -9.87 -6.14 22.54
N ARG A 765 -9.25 -6.97 21.70
CA ARG A 765 -9.29 -6.83 20.24
C ARG A 765 -9.80 -8.10 19.59
N ARG A 766 -11.08 -8.11 19.20
CA ARG A 766 -11.73 -9.24 18.52
C ARG A 766 -12.36 -8.80 17.21
N THR A 767 -11.72 -9.16 16.09
CA THR A 767 -12.22 -8.87 14.75
C THR A 767 -13.65 -9.39 14.56
N GLY A 768 -14.53 -8.55 14.02
CA GLY A 768 -15.92 -8.89 13.73
C GLY A 768 -16.93 -8.55 14.83
N ASP A 769 -16.49 -8.19 16.04
CA ASP A 769 -17.40 -7.69 17.06
C ASP A 769 -17.74 -6.20 16.87
N ARG A 770 -18.69 -5.71 17.68
CA ARG A 770 -19.19 -4.33 17.59
C ARG A 770 -18.06 -3.31 17.86
N ASP A 771 -17.23 -3.57 18.86
CA ASP A 771 -16.18 -2.63 19.29
C ASP A 771 -15.07 -2.57 18.22
N TRP A 772 -14.69 -3.70 17.63
CA TRP A 772 -13.83 -3.70 16.45
C TRP A 772 -14.41 -2.88 15.30
N ALA A 773 -15.69 -3.11 14.95
CA ALA A 773 -16.34 -2.42 13.84
C ALA A 773 -16.37 -0.90 14.08
N MET A 774 -16.73 -0.46 15.28
CA MET A 774 -16.70 0.95 15.65
C MET A 774 -15.28 1.53 15.58
N ALA A 775 -14.30 0.78 16.09
CA ALA A 775 -12.92 1.23 16.14
C ALA A 775 -12.25 1.36 14.76
N VAL A 776 -12.56 0.48 13.79
CA VAL A 776 -12.02 0.62 12.41
C VAL A 776 -12.77 1.66 11.59
N LEU A 777 -14.08 1.83 11.82
CA LEU A 777 -14.85 2.89 11.16
C LEU A 777 -14.42 4.28 11.64
N ASP A 778 -14.07 4.43 12.92
CA ASP A 778 -13.49 5.66 13.47
C ASP A 778 -11.95 5.66 13.41
N ASN A 779 -11.25 4.61 12.96
CA ASN A 779 -9.77 4.51 13.11
C ASN A 779 -9.26 4.90 14.52
N ARG A 780 -10.03 4.58 15.57
CA ARG A 780 -9.78 5.04 16.93
C ARG A 780 -10.54 4.21 17.97
N ILE A 781 -9.81 3.84 19.02
CA ILE A 781 -10.37 3.36 20.28
C ILE A 781 -10.36 4.53 21.26
N ALA A 782 -11.50 4.85 21.87
CA ALA A 782 -11.64 5.93 22.83
C ALA A 782 -12.00 5.40 24.22
N MET A 783 -11.05 5.49 25.16
CA MET A 783 -11.21 4.96 26.52
C MET A 783 -11.35 6.08 27.56
N PRO A 784 -12.45 6.16 28.33
CA PRO A 784 -12.58 7.12 29.40
C PRO A 784 -11.64 6.80 30.57
N LEU A 785 -11.10 7.85 31.19
CA LEU A 785 -10.24 7.76 32.37
C LEU A 785 -10.97 8.33 33.59
N ALA A 786 -10.68 7.76 34.76
CA ALA A 786 -11.20 8.16 36.05
C ALA A 786 -10.06 8.64 36.98
N PRO A 787 -10.32 9.55 37.92
CA PRO A 787 -11.59 10.22 38.21
C PRO A 787 -11.83 11.48 37.35
N THR A 788 -12.95 12.18 37.58
CA THR A 788 -13.19 13.55 37.08
C THR A 788 -12.12 14.51 37.61
N LEU A 789 -11.70 15.45 36.76
CA LEU A 789 -10.65 16.43 37.03
C LEU A 789 -11.25 17.83 37.18
N GLY A 790 -10.74 18.59 38.15
CA GLY A 790 -11.09 20.00 38.31
C GLY A 790 -10.32 20.91 37.36
N ALA A 791 -10.40 22.21 37.60
CA ALA A 791 -9.52 23.18 36.95
C ALA A 791 -8.13 23.18 37.58
N GLY A 792 -7.11 23.56 36.81
CA GLY A 792 -5.73 23.65 37.28
C GLY A 792 -4.76 22.75 36.53
N ARG A 793 -3.54 22.65 37.03
CA ARG A 793 -2.46 21.85 36.41
C ARG A 793 -2.59 20.39 36.84
N HIS A 794 -2.55 19.49 35.87
CA HIS A 794 -2.58 18.04 36.05
C HIS A 794 -1.36 17.41 35.37
N GLU A 795 -0.75 16.43 36.04
CA GLU A 795 0.39 15.67 35.53
C GLU A 795 -0.07 14.30 35.01
N VAL A 796 0.37 13.94 33.81
CA VAL A 796 0.00 12.68 33.15
C VAL A 796 1.23 11.85 32.86
N SER A 797 1.18 10.55 33.17
CA SER A 797 2.20 9.58 32.77
C SER A 797 1.61 8.34 32.10
N LEU A 798 2.32 7.81 31.11
CA LEU A 798 1.92 6.65 30.31
C LEU A 798 2.96 5.54 30.40
N GLU A 799 2.53 4.31 30.64
CA GLU A 799 3.38 3.12 30.67
C GLU A 799 2.75 1.99 29.85
N ALA A 800 3.49 1.51 28.85
CA ALA A 800 3.13 0.36 28.03
C ALA A 800 4.40 -0.41 27.61
N GLY A 801 4.28 -1.74 27.53
CA GLY A 801 5.37 -2.62 27.10
C GLY A 801 5.19 -3.19 25.70
N ASP A 802 4.04 -2.97 25.07
CA ASP A 802 3.70 -3.48 23.74
C ASP A 802 3.83 -2.38 22.68
N PRO A 803 4.67 -2.55 21.64
CA PRO A 803 4.79 -1.63 20.51
C PRO A 803 3.49 -1.39 19.71
N ALA A 804 2.47 -2.23 19.90
CA ALA A 804 1.14 -2.03 19.35
C ALA A 804 0.42 -0.81 19.95
N VAL A 805 0.78 -0.41 21.18
CA VAL A 805 0.18 0.74 21.86
C VAL A 805 0.65 2.03 21.20
N LYS A 806 -0.25 2.63 20.41
CA LYS A 806 -0.03 3.88 19.68
C LYS A 806 -1.11 4.86 20.09
N ILE A 807 -0.71 5.92 20.78
CA ILE A 807 -1.59 6.91 21.39
C ILE A 807 -1.69 8.11 20.46
N GLU A 808 -2.92 8.47 20.12
CA GLU A 808 -3.20 9.62 19.28
C GLU A 808 -3.27 10.90 20.11
N ALA A 809 -3.99 10.88 21.23
CA ALA A 809 -4.09 12.01 22.14
C ALA A 809 -4.74 11.62 23.46
N ILE A 810 -4.69 12.53 24.45
CA ILE A 810 -5.60 12.51 25.60
C ILE A 810 -6.45 13.78 25.54
N ARG A 811 -7.75 13.60 25.26
CA ARG A 811 -8.75 14.68 25.20
C ARG A 811 -9.32 14.91 26.59
N PHE A 812 -9.54 16.17 26.94
CA PHE A 812 -10.26 16.55 28.15
C PHE A 812 -11.58 17.16 27.73
N ILE A 813 -12.68 16.50 28.06
CA ILE A 813 -14.03 16.93 27.69
C ILE A 813 -14.82 17.33 28.94
N PRO A 814 -15.84 18.19 28.82
CA PRO A 814 -16.74 18.49 29.93
C PRO A 814 -17.34 17.22 30.54
N ALA A 815 -17.38 17.13 31.86
CA ALA A 815 -17.78 15.92 32.58
C ALA A 815 -19.25 15.51 32.34
N ASP A 816 -20.09 16.42 31.85
CA ASP A 816 -21.49 16.22 31.46
C ASP A 816 -21.66 15.78 29.99
N LYS A 817 -20.62 15.87 29.14
CA LYS A 817 -20.65 15.37 27.77
C LYS A 817 -20.62 13.84 27.76
N THR A 818 -21.67 13.21 27.21
CA THR A 818 -21.72 11.76 27.01
C THR A 818 -20.59 11.31 26.08
N ILE A 819 -19.90 10.25 26.47
CA ILE A 819 -18.91 9.56 25.64
C ILE A 819 -19.48 8.18 25.36
N THR A 820 -19.54 7.80 24.10
CA THR A 820 -19.71 6.40 23.71
C THR A 820 -18.30 5.81 23.57
N PRO A 821 -17.88 4.90 24.46
CA PRO A 821 -16.63 4.16 24.28
C PRO A 821 -16.69 3.39 22.95
N THR A 822 -15.55 3.26 22.27
CA THR A 822 -15.41 2.50 21.02
C THR A 822 -14.44 1.36 21.15
#